data_AF-A0A7X7VET6-F1
#
_entry.id   AF-A0A7X7VET6-F1
#
_cell.length_a   1.000
_cell.length_b   1.000
_cell.length_c   1.000
_cell.angle_alpha   90.00
_cell.angle_beta   90.00
_cell.angle_gamma   90.00
#
_symmetry.space_group_name_H-M   'P 1'
#
loop_
_entity.id
_entity.type
_entity.pdbx_description
1 polymer ?
#
loop_
_entity_poly.entity_id
_entity_poly.type
_entity_poly.pdbx_seq_one_letter_code
_entity_poly.pdbx_strand_id
1 'polypeptide(L)'
;AVTAAGAARLAAHDRDYRANALRSLRAEGYVDVAGRLARSPGRERDRDVLFIDVRSVAAAGRERPVRGRLRLSVPFARDGRGRLDFLAGDTVRASVRLGTGGSFRNFGGFSYERYLQGLGVHRRASTKSPLLVARVRPAPPGSPRTWIARARRGVQRLLERRFPAPDGRDISPDGAVLEALLLGEDGRMDEATVENLQATGLYHLFAISGGHIAILNVLLFSLFRLVRLSRRASGLALAAFLVFYTVLVEGSPSVLRATLMTLAYLAGRHLWKDVHVLNTIAASAFVLLLANPSSLFDIGFRLTYAATLTIILFTPPLLRRLPRLPLKTTELALLSLTAGLGAAPIIAASFNRVSLSSLVLNLAAIPLTGVVMALGYVFLPFAAAFPSAAGPPAALLAFLVRLFGRVSHALDGLPFLSFRVATPRPWVLAGYTLALGLVLVRPRFRGQRALAAGAAAVFALLLVFPPPRPASPDLRVTLIDVGQGESILVELPGRRVLLVDGGGLAGSPFDVGERVVSPFLWRKGIRAVDRMVLTHPHPDHLAGLLAVAGNFCVGELWEGRPAPGDPLYEELGRRLPRKMIRRRLAAGDCIAMDGVTIDVLHPPPAGKPLPAPPGNEDSLVLRLTYGRVSILLAGDSGAATERLIAGQDVPLRCEVLKAGHHGSAGSTGPPFLEAVRPRFVLVSVGDGNSYGFPSPEVLARCRKAGAGVLRTDLDGAVEVRTDGRRVRVRTSV
;
A
#
# COMPACT_ATOMS: atom_id res chain seq x y z
N ALA A 1 21.25 -19.78 -21.61
CA ALA A 1 22.36 -19.07 -20.94
C ALA A 1 21.90 -17.80 -20.21
N VAL A 2 21.44 -16.76 -20.90
CA VAL A 2 21.08 -15.45 -20.29
C VAL A 2 20.02 -15.56 -19.17
N THR A 3 18.92 -16.27 -19.42
CA THR A 3 17.87 -16.47 -18.40
C THR A 3 18.39 -17.20 -17.17
N ALA A 4 19.24 -18.21 -17.36
CA ALA A 4 19.84 -18.99 -16.28
C ALA A 4 20.85 -18.15 -15.47
N ALA A 5 21.68 -17.35 -16.14
CA ALA A 5 22.61 -16.41 -15.49
C ALA A 5 21.86 -15.34 -14.68
N GLY A 6 20.76 -14.80 -15.23
CA GLY A 6 19.89 -13.86 -14.53
C GLY A 6 19.24 -14.48 -13.29
N ALA A 7 18.71 -15.70 -13.41
CA ALA A 7 18.14 -16.44 -12.28
C ALA A 7 19.19 -16.74 -11.20
N ALA A 8 20.41 -17.12 -11.59
CA ALA A 8 21.52 -17.35 -10.67
C ALA A 8 21.93 -16.06 -9.93
N ARG A 9 22.00 -14.92 -10.64
CA ARG A 9 22.31 -13.62 -10.04
C ARG A 9 21.25 -13.17 -9.05
N LEU A 10 19.96 -13.34 -9.38
CA LEU A 10 18.86 -13.07 -8.45
C LEU A 10 18.95 -13.97 -7.22
N ALA A 11 19.18 -15.28 -7.40
CA ALA A 11 19.33 -16.21 -6.30
C ALA A 11 20.52 -15.86 -5.40
N ALA A 12 21.65 -15.43 -5.96
CA ALA A 12 22.81 -14.96 -5.19
C ALA A 12 22.47 -13.69 -4.39
N HIS A 13 21.83 -12.70 -5.03
CA HIS A 13 21.40 -11.48 -4.36
C HIS A 13 20.42 -11.76 -3.21
N ASP A 14 19.46 -12.67 -3.41
CA ASP A 14 18.51 -13.09 -2.38
C ASP A 14 19.21 -13.76 -1.19
N ARG A 15 20.24 -14.60 -1.46
CA ARG A 15 21.05 -15.23 -0.41
C ARG A 15 21.81 -14.18 0.40
N ASP A 16 22.51 -13.27 -0.27
CA ASP A 16 23.29 -12.21 0.39
C ASP A 16 22.39 -11.33 1.27
N TYR A 17 21.22 -10.96 0.76
CA TYR A 17 20.24 -10.17 1.50
C TYR A 17 19.62 -10.94 2.68
N ARG A 18 19.40 -12.26 2.56
CA ARG A 18 18.91 -13.12 3.66
C ARG A 18 19.96 -13.37 4.73
N ALA A 19 21.23 -13.53 4.34
CA ALA A 19 22.34 -13.81 5.25
C ALA A 19 22.85 -12.57 6.01
N ASN A 20 22.35 -11.37 5.69
CA ASN A 20 22.79 -10.14 6.33
C ASN A 20 22.55 -10.15 7.86
N ALA A 21 23.59 -9.86 8.64
CA ALA A 21 23.57 -9.91 10.10
C ALA A 21 22.55 -8.95 10.74
N LEU A 22 22.28 -7.78 10.15
CA LEU A 22 21.26 -6.87 10.65
C LEU A 22 19.85 -7.43 10.44
N ARG A 23 19.64 -8.16 9.33
CA ARG A 23 18.36 -8.79 9.03
C ARG A 23 18.07 -9.94 9.99
N SER A 24 19.06 -10.78 10.30
CA SER A 24 18.88 -11.93 11.19
C SER A 24 18.87 -11.56 12.68
N LEU A 25 19.22 -10.32 13.03
CA LEU A 25 19.27 -9.85 14.40
C LEU A 25 17.88 -9.89 15.05
N ARG A 26 17.78 -10.59 16.18
CA ARG A 26 16.61 -10.62 17.06
C ARG A 26 16.98 -10.00 18.40
N ALA A 27 16.10 -9.15 18.93
CA ALA A 27 16.21 -8.56 20.25
C ALA A 27 14.79 -8.37 20.80
N GLU A 28 14.56 -8.77 22.06
CA GLU A 28 13.24 -8.68 22.71
C GLU A 28 12.92 -7.25 23.16
N GLY A 29 13.96 -6.44 23.43
CA GLY A 29 13.84 -5.06 23.91
C GLY A 29 14.36 -4.02 22.94
N TYR A 30 14.60 -2.83 23.48
CA TYR A 30 15.30 -1.76 22.77
C TYR A 30 16.78 -2.12 22.57
N VAL A 31 17.30 -1.77 21.40
CA VAL A 31 18.72 -1.86 21.07
C VAL A 31 19.20 -0.51 20.59
N ASP A 32 20.44 -0.18 20.92
CA ASP A 32 21.07 1.03 20.42
C ASP A 32 21.72 0.73 19.07
N VAL A 33 21.30 1.46 18.05
CA VAL A 33 21.91 1.38 16.72
C VAL A 33 22.73 2.63 16.47
N ALA A 34 23.94 2.47 15.95
CA ALA A 34 24.78 3.57 15.52
C ALA A 34 25.15 3.42 14.05
N GLY A 35 25.05 4.51 13.30
CA GLY A 35 25.27 4.49 11.87
C GLY A 35 25.24 5.87 11.25
N ARG A 36 25.23 5.91 9.92
CA ARG A 36 25.11 7.17 9.16
C ARG A 36 23.77 7.23 8.46
N LEU A 37 23.16 8.41 8.40
CA LEU A 37 21.98 8.62 7.58
C LEU A 37 22.34 8.44 6.11
N ALA A 38 21.70 7.46 5.46
CA ALA A 38 21.87 7.16 4.05
C ALA A 38 21.28 8.27 3.17
N ARG A 39 20.21 8.92 3.66
CA ARG A 39 19.47 9.98 2.99
C ARG A 39 18.83 10.90 4.05
N SER A 40 18.35 12.07 3.65
CA SER A 40 17.72 13.03 4.57
C SER A 40 16.42 12.43 5.15
N PRO A 41 15.98 12.86 6.35
CA PRO A 41 14.73 12.39 6.94
C PRO A 41 13.56 12.58 5.97
N GLY A 42 12.89 11.48 5.62
CA GLY A 42 11.61 11.52 4.93
C GLY A 42 10.52 11.89 5.92
N ARG A 43 9.48 12.59 5.48
CA ARG A 43 8.41 13.08 6.34
C ARG A 43 7.09 12.44 5.96
N GLU A 44 6.51 11.70 6.90
CA GLU A 44 5.14 11.22 6.83
C GLU A 44 4.25 12.12 7.72
N ARG A 45 2.92 11.94 7.65
CA ARG A 45 1.94 12.78 8.36
C ARG A 45 2.13 12.82 9.88
N ASP A 46 2.59 11.74 10.49
CA ASP A 46 2.66 11.54 11.94
C ASP A 46 4.06 11.12 12.44
N ARG A 47 5.03 10.99 11.54
CA ARG A 47 6.37 10.47 11.85
C ARG A 47 7.44 10.92 10.85
N ASP A 48 8.67 11.01 11.33
CA ASP A 48 9.87 11.06 10.49
C ASP A 48 10.33 9.63 10.16
N VAL A 49 10.89 9.45 8.96
CA VAL A 49 11.45 8.16 8.51
C VAL A 49 12.91 8.33 8.17
N LEU A 50 13.75 7.64 8.94
CA LEU A 50 15.20 7.65 8.78
C LEU A 50 15.67 6.36 8.11
N PHE A 51 16.66 6.49 7.22
CA PHE A 51 17.36 5.35 6.63
C PHE A 51 18.79 5.40 7.15
N ILE A 52 19.14 4.46 8.02
CA ILE A 52 20.43 4.43 8.71
C ILE A 52 21.26 3.29 8.13
N ASP A 53 22.41 3.60 7.53
CA ASP A 53 23.44 2.63 7.24
C ASP A 53 24.16 2.29 8.56
N VAL A 54 23.68 1.22 9.20
CA VAL A 54 24.12 0.74 10.51
C VAL A 54 25.56 0.24 10.42
N ARG A 55 26.37 0.61 11.42
CA ARG A 55 27.75 0.17 11.59
C ARG A 55 27.93 -0.68 12.83
N SER A 56 27.18 -0.38 13.88
CA SER A 56 27.18 -1.16 15.11
C SER A 56 25.79 -1.18 15.74
N VAL A 57 25.54 -2.26 16.47
CA VAL A 57 24.36 -2.42 17.32
C VAL A 57 24.82 -2.82 18.71
N ALA A 58 24.35 -2.12 19.73
CA ALA A 58 24.55 -2.49 21.12
C ALA A 58 23.25 -3.03 21.70
N ALA A 59 23.32 -4.26 22.22
CA ALA A 59 22.22 -4.93 22.91
C ALA A 59 22.74 -5.44 24.26
N ALA A 60 22.00 -5.17 25.34
CA ALA A 60 22.37 -5.57 26.71
C ALA A 60 23.82 -5.18 27.09
N GLY A 61 24.25 -3.96 26.73
CA GLY A 61 25.59 -3.44 27.04
C GLY A 61 26.74 -3.97 26.16
N ARG A 62 26.50 -4.90 25.23
CA ARG A 62 27.53 -5.40 24.30
C ARG A 62 27.34 -4.80 22.91
N GLU A 63 28.34 -4.06 22.44
CA GLU A 63 28.38 -3.52 21.08
C GLU A 63 28.94 -4.57 20.10
N ARG A 64 28.24 -4.77 18.98
CA ARG A 64 28.66 -5.66 17.90
C ARG A 64 28.71 -4.89 16.59
N PRO A 65 29.78 -5.02 15.79
CA PRO A 65 29.82 -4.45 14.46
C PRO A 65 28.82 -5.19 13.56
N VAL A 66 27.90 -4.45 12.97
CA VAL A 66 26.86 -5.00 12.08
C VAL A 66 26.71 -4.04 10.91
N ARG A 67 26.78 -4.57 9.69
CA ARG A 67 26.56 -3.79 8.46
C ARG A 67 25.20 -4.13 7.87
N GLY A 68 24.42 -3.10 7.63
CA GLY A 68 23.13 -3.21 6.96
C GLY A 68 22.40 -1.88 6.99
N ARG A 69 21.34 -1.77 6.19
CA ARG A 69 20.49 -0.57 6.17
C ARG A 69 19.22 -0.81 6.98
N LEU A 70 18.93 0.11 7.90
CA LEU A 70 17.76 0.11 8.76
C LEU A 70 16.79 1.22 8.34
N ARG A 71 15.50 0.92 8.18
CA ARG A 71 14.44 1.95 8.12
C ARG A 71 13.87 2.14 9.53
N LEU A 72 14.08 3.32 10.11
CA LEU A 72 13.61 3.70 11.43
C LEU A 72 12.42 4.67 11.30
N SER A 73 11.29 4.31 11.91
CA SER A 73 10.14 5.20 12.09
C SER A 73 10.22 5.92 13.43
N VAL A 74 10.17 7.25 13.40
CA VAL A 74 10.26 8.14 14.56
C VAL A 74 8.98 8.95 14.68
N PRO A 75 8.10 8.68 15.66
CA PRO A 75 6.84 9.42 15.80
C PRO A 75 7.12 10.90 16.12
N PHE A 76 6.20 11.79 15.72
CA PHE A 76 6.26 13.18 16.16
C PHE A 76 5.97 13.29 17.67
N ALA A 77 6.62 14.25 18.33
CA ALA A 77 6.33 14.55 19.73
C ALA A 77 4.90 15.09 19.86
N ARG A 78 4.16 14.59 20.86
CA ARG A 78 2.78 15.03 21.16
C ARG A 78 2.68 16.54 21.45
N ASP A 79 3.79 17.16 21.89
CA ASP A 79 3.83 18.57 22.31
C ASP A 79 4.39 19.51 21.22
N GLY A 80 4.43 19.07 19.95
CA GLY A 80 4.89 19.90 18.82
C GLY A 80 6.39 20.24 18.81
N ARG A 81 7.17 19.78 19.80
CA ARG A 81 8.61 20.04 19.91
C ARG A 81 9.45 18.93 19.25
N GLY A 82 10.20 19.33 18.22
CA GLY A 82 11.40 18.63 17.77
C GLY A 82 11.20 17.69 16.57
N ARG A 83 10.95 18.26 15.39
CA ARG A 83 11.22 17.53 14.14
C ARG A 83 12.72 17.31 14.01
N LEU A 84 13.12 16.16 13.48
CA LEU A 84 14.54 15.85 13.33
C LEU A 84 15.12 16.67 12.16
N ASP A 85 15.88 17.71 12.49
CA ASP A 85 16.61 18.53 11.51
C ASP A 85 17.97 17.91 11.18
N PHE A 86 17.95 16.64 10.77
CA PHE A 86 19.14 15.89 10.37
C PHE A 86 19.37 15.94 8.87
N LEU A 87 20.61 15.73 8.46
CA LEU A 87 21.04 15.74 7.06
C LEU A 87 21.60 14.38 6.66
N ALA A 88 21.51 14.06 5.36
CA ALA A 88 22.21 12.89 4.82
C ALA A 88 23.70 12.93 5.17
N GLY A 89 24.22 11.82 5.67
CA GLY A 89 25.60 11.66 6.13
C GLY A 89 25.84 11.95 7.62
N ASP A 90 24.85 12.51 8.34
CA ASP A 90 24.94 12.68 9.80
C ASP A 90 25.15 11.30 10.46
N THR A 91 26.05 11.25 11.44
CA THR A 91 26.20 10.06 12.28
C THR A 91 25.19 10.14 13.41
N VAL A 92 24.30 9.16 13.47
CA VAL A 92 23.21 9.11 14.42
C VAL A 92 23.34 7.87 15.30
N ARG A 93 22.91 8.02 16.55
CA ARG A 93 22.67 6.92 17.48
C ARG A 93 21.20 6.95 17.86
N ALA A 94 20.53 5.81 17.77
CA ALA A 94 19.13 5.72 18.07
C ALA A 94 18.87 4.50 18.97
N SER A 95 18.07 4.68 20.02
CA SER A 95 17.52 3.55 20.76
C SER A 95 16.21 3.13 20.10
N VAL A 96 16.18 1.90 19.61
CA VAL A 96 15.12 1.44 18.71
C VAL A 96 14.63 0.04 19.08
N ARG A 97 13.35 -0.22 18.83
CA ARG A 97 12.80 -1.57 18.85
C ARG A 97 12.84 -2.13 17.43
N LEU A 98 13.59 -3.21 17.23
CA LEU A 98 13.65 -3.87 15.93
C LEU A 98 12.29 -4.46 15.62
N GLY A 99 11.73 -4.11 14.46
CA GLY A 99 10.52 -4.75 13.96
C GLY A 99 10.83 -6.19 13.57
N THR A 100 9.96 -7.12 13.96
CA THR A 100 10.06 -8.54 13.64
C THR A 100 9.62 -8.88 12.22
N GLY A 101 8.91 -7.96 11.55
CA GLY A 101 8.54 -8.06 10.16
C GLY A 101 7.04 -7.85 9.95
N GLY A 102 6.51 -6.67 10.29
CA GLY A 102 5.11 -6.26 10.05
C GLY A 102 4.76 -6.04 8.57
N SER A 103 4.84 -7.08 7.75
CA SER A 103 4.02 -7.18 6.54
C SER A 103 2.84 -8.05 6.90
N PHE A 104 1.63 -7.63 6.54
CA PHE A 104 0.47 -8.52 6.57
C PHE A 104 0.74 -9.72 5.67
N ARG A 105 0.94 -10.90 6.27
CA ARG A 105 1.25 -12.16 5.58
C ARG A 105 -0.07 -12.78 5.16
N ASN A 106 -0.63 -12.25 4.08
CA ASN A 106 -1.86 -12.78 3.49
C ASN A 106 -1.57 -13.51 2.18
N PHE A 107 -2.41 -14.50 1.85
CA PHE A 107 -2.29 -15.27 0.60
C PHE A 107 -2.21 -14.37 -0.63
N GLY A 108 -1.08 -14.39 -1.33
CA GLY A 108 -0.86 -13.58 -2.54
C GLY A 108 -0.91 -12.06 -2.29
N GLY A 109 -0.80 -11.62 -1.05
CA GLY A 109 -0.79 -10.21 -0.65
C GLY A 109 0.51 -9.48 -0.98
N PHE A 110 0.53 -8.18 -0.73
CA PHE A 110 1.74 -7.36 -0.90
C PHE A 110 2.81 -7.75 0.13
N SER A 111 3.98 -8.17 -0.36
CA SER A 111 5.11 -8.48 0.51
C SER A 111 5.95 -7.22 0.74
N TYR A 112 5.75 -6.59 1.90
CA TYR A 112 6.56 -5.44 2.28
C TYR A 112 8.04 -5.81 2.46
N GLU A 113 8.36 -7.06 2.82
CA GLU A 113 9.75 -7.53 2.86
C GLU A 113 10.43 -7.49 1.49
N ARG A 114 9.75 -7.95 0.43
CA ARG A 114 10.28 -7.86 -0.94
C ARG A 114 10.44 -6.41 -1.39
N TYR A 115 9.52 -5.53 -0.99
CA TYR A 115 9.65 -4.09 -1.24
C TYR A 115 10.90 -3.51 -0.56
N LEU A 116 11.13 -3.82 0.72
CA LEU A 116 12.33 -3.38 1.45
C LEU A 116 13.61 -3.95 0.84
N GLN A 117 13.58 -5.20 0.37
CA GLN A 117 14.68 -5.80 -0.37
C GLN A 117 14.99 -5.02 -1.66
N GLY A 118 13.96 -4.62 -2.41
CA GLY A 118 14.12 -3.74 -3.58
C GLY A 118 14.80 -2.41 -3.24
N LEU A 119 14.62 -1.89 -2.03
CA LEU A 119 15.29 -0.69 -1.52
C LEU A 119 16.67 -0.95 -0.87
N GLY A 120 17.10 -2.22 -0.78
CA GLY A 120 18.31 -2.62 -0.05
C GLY A 120 18.22 -2.39 1.47
N VAL A 121 17.00 -2.28 2.02
CA VAL A 121 16.76 -2.10 3.45
C VAL A 121 16.64 -3.46 4.11
N HIS A 122 17.54 -3.77 5.05
CA HIS A 122 17.69 -5.09 5.62
C HIS A 122 16.79 -5.32 6.85
N ARG A 123 16.43 -4.25 7.56
CA ARG A 123 15.63 -4.34 8.78
C ARG A 123 14.79 -3.08 8.97
N ARG A 124 13.70 -3.21 9.72
CA ARG A 124 12.90 -2.07 10.22
C ARG A 124 13.06 -1.92 11.71
N ALA A 125 12.86 -0.71 12.17
CA ALA A 125 12.71 -0.42 13.58
C ALA A 125 11.75 0.75 13.80
N SER A 126 11.24 0.85 15.02
CA SER A 126 10.51 2.02 15.50
C SER A 126 11.15 2.50 16.80
N THR A 127 10.94 3.77 17.12
CA THR A 127 11.27 4.32 18.44
C THR A 127 10.05 4.98 19.06
N LYS A 128 10.07 5.18 20.38
CA LYS A 128 8.95 5.75 21.15
C LYS A 128 8.87 7.27 21.05
N SER A 129 10.01 7.93 20.85
CA SER A 129 10.13 9.39 20.92
C SER A 129 11.31 9.86 20.06
N PRO A 130 11.23 11.05 19.46
CA PRO A 130 12.38 11.65 18.76
C PRO A 130 13.57 11.88 19.70
N LEU A 131 13.34 12.00 21.02
CA LEU A 131 14.40 12.15 22.03
C LEU A 131 15.34 10.94 22.11
N LEU A 132 14.90 9.76 21.64
CA LEU A 132 15.72 8.55 21.58
C LEU A 132 16.61 8.50 20.34
N VAL A 133 16.63 9.56 19.53
CA VAL A 133 17.48 9.67 18.34
C VAL A 133 18.38 10.89 18.50
N ALA A 134 19.68 10.63 18.65
CA ALA A 134 20.69 11.66 18.83
C ALA A 134 21.60 11.74 17.61
N ARG A 135 21.88 12.97 17.16
CA ARG A 135 22.98 13.24 16.22
C ARG A 135 24.28 13.26 17.00
N VAL A 136 25.14 12.28 16.76
CA VAL A 136 26.45 12.14 17.42
C VAL A 136 27.50 13.00 16.73
N ARG A 137 27.53 12.99 15.39
CA ARG A 137 28.45 13.83 14.60
C ARG A 137 27.73 14.36 13.36
N PRO A 138 27.88 15.64 13.02
CA PRO A 138 27.34 16.19 11.79
C PRO A 138 28.06 15.58 10.57
N ALA A 139 27.37 15.59 9.43
CA ALA A 139 27.94 15.18 8.16
C ALA A 139 29.14 16.07 7.79
N PRO A 140 30.21 15.52 7.18
CA PRO A 140 31.38 16.30 6.79
C PRO A 140 31.00 17.47 5.85
N PRO A 141 31.34 18.72 6.18
CA PRO A 141 30.83 19.91 5.49
C PRO A 141 31.24 20.04 4.02
N GLY A 142 32.27 19.31 3.57
CA GLY A 142 32.74 19.27 2.18
C GLY A 142 32.22 18.10 1.33
N SER A 143 31.37 17.21 1.88
CA SER A 143 30.87 16.09 1.08
C SER A 143 29.77 16.56 0.10
N PRO A 144 29.78 16.11 -1.18
CA PRO A 144 28.72 16.46 -2.15
C PRO A 144 27.33 16.11 -1.63
N ARG A 145 27.20 15.00 -0.90
CA ARG A 145 25.94 14.56 -0.28
C ARG A 145 25.43 15.56 0.76
N THR A 146 26.32 16.12 1.58
CA THR A 146 25.95 17.10 2.61
C THR A 146 25.52 18.42 2.00
N TRP A 147 26.21 18.89 0.95
CA TRP A 147 25.81 20.10 0.23
C TRP A 147 24.41 19.94 -0.37
N ILE A 148 24.15 18.79 -1.00
CA ILE A 148 22.86 18.45 -1.58
C ILE A 148 21.76 18.36 -0.51
N ALA A 149 22.02 17.68 0.62
CA ALA A 149 21.08 17.60 1.72
C ALA A 149 20.74 18.98 2.30
N ARG A 150 21.73 19.88 2.41
CA ARG A 150 21.51 21.28 2.83
C ARG A 150 20.68 22.06 1.82
N ALA A 151 20.98 21.94 0.52
CA ALA A 151 20.22 22.60 -0.53
C ALA A 151 18.75 22.15 -0.50
N ARG A 152 18.52 20.83 -0.45
CA ARG A 152 17.20 20.23 -0.32
C ARG A 152 16.46 20.72 0.92
N ARG A 153 17.11 20.71 2.10
CA ARG A 153 16.52 21.21 3.34
C ARG A 153 16.21 22.72 3.28
N GLY A 154 17.05 23.49 2.60
CA GLY A 154 16.83 24.91 2.31
C GLY A 154 15.56 25.12 1.49
N VAL A 155 15.36 24.34 0.42
CA VAL A 155 14.14 24.36 -0.39
C VAL A 155 12.91 24.02 0.45
N GLN A 156 12.98 22.96 1.28
CA GLN A 156 11.86 22.57 2.16
C GLN A 156 11.48 23.68 3.14
N ARG A 157 12.47 24.29 3.82
CA ARG A 157 12.21 25.41 4.74
C ARG A 157 11.64 26.62 4.03
N LEU A 158 12.08 26.87 2.79
CA LEU A 158 11.52 27.95 1.97
C LEU A 158 10.04 27.69 1.66
N LEU A 159 9.67 26.46 1.29
CA LEU A 159 8.28 26.07 1.09
C LEU A 159 7.45 26.15 2.39
N GLU A 160 7.95 25.62 3.51
CA GLU A 160 7.31 25.71 4.83
C GLU A 160 7.00 27.17 5.23
N ARG A 161 7.94 28.09 4.97
CA ARG A 161 7.76 29.52 5.28
C ARG A 161 6.76 30.22 4.36
N ARG A 162 6.65 29.79 3.11
CA ARG A 162 5.80 30.45 2.09
C ARG A 162 4.40 29.86 2.01
N PHE A 163 4.24 28.61 2.44
CA PHE A 163 2.98 27.88 2.42
C PHE A 163 2.70 27.31 3.83
N PRO A 164 2.55 28.16 4.86
CA PRO A 164 2.33 27.70 6.23
C PRO A 164 0.95 27.04 6.37
N ALA A 165 0.84 26.01 7.20
CA ALA A 165 -0.45 25.43 7.54
C ALA A 165 -1.08 26.13 8.76
N PRO A 166 -2.39 26.40 8.77
CA PRO A 166 -3.07 27.02 9.90
C PRO A 166 -3.34 26.06 11.08
N ASP A 167 -3.18 24.74 10.89
CA ASP A 167 -3.61 23.68 11.82
C ASP A 167 -2.44 22.97 12.54
N GLY A 168 -1.29 23.63 12.69
CA GLY A 168 -0.10 23.07 13.37
C GLY A 168 0.71 22.07 12.53
N ARG A 169 0.29 21.75 11.30
CA ARG A 169 1.17 21.12 10.29
C ARG A 169 2.22 22.13 9.83
N ASP A 170 3.40 21.69 9.39
CA ASP A 170 4.41 22.64 8.88
C ASP A 170 4.32 23.00 7.40
N ILE A 171 3.33 22.48 6.66
CA ILE A 171 3.06 22.93 5.30
C ILE A 171 1.56 22.79 4.98
N SER A 172 1.01 23.76 4.26
CA SER A 172 -0.37 23.70 3.79
C SER A 172 -0.57 22.58 2.76
N PRO A 173 -1.82 22.13 2.50
CA PRO A 173 -2.10 21.15 1.45
C PRO A 173 -1.53 21.55 0.08
N ASP A 174 -1.69 22.82 -0.30
CA ASP A 174 -1.14 23.37 -1.55
C ASP A 174 0.40 23.28 -1.58
N GLY A 175 1.04 23.59 -0.45
CA GLY A 175 2.50 23.51 -0.31
C GLY A 175 3.02 22.07 -0.34
N ALA A 176 2.29 21.11 0.24
CA ALA A 176 2.63 19.69 0.20
C ALA A 176 2.57 19.14 -1.23
N VAL A 177 1.55 19.53 -2.00
CA VAL A 177 1.41 19.21 -3.43
C VAL A 177 2.59 19.78 -4.23
N LEU A 178 3.00 21.02 -3.95
CA LEU A 178 4.17 21.64 -4.59
C LEU A 178 5.49 20.94 -4.18
N GLU A 179 5.65 20.59 -2.91
CA GLU A 179 6.80 19.83 -2.40
C GLU A 179 6.91 18.46 -3.10
N ALA A 180 5.78 17.77 -3.29
CA ALA A 180 5.71 16.50 -4.00
C ALA A 180 6.12 16.66 -5.48
N LEU A 181 5.65 17.68 -6.20
CA LEU A 181 5.99 17.90 -7.61
C LEU A 181 7.46 18.32 -7.84
N LEU A 182 8.02 19.14 -6.95
CA LEU A 182 9.37 19.69 -7.13
C LEU A 182 10.47 18.79 -6.56
N LEU A 183 10.23 18.22 -5.37
CA LEU A 183 11.21 17.44 -4.60
C LEU A 183 10.86 15.95 -4.50
N GLY A 184 9.64 15.54 -4.83
CA GLY A 184 9.24 14.13 -4.84
C GLY A 184 8.87 13.59 -3.47
N GLU A 185 8.63 14.48 -2.52
CA GLU A 185 8.20 14.14 -1.17
C GLU A 185 6.68 14.24 -1.08
N ASP A 186 6.02 13.09 -1.28
CA ASP A 186 4.56 12.96 -1.27
C ASP A 186 4.00 12.60 0.12
N GLY A 187 4.87 12.25 1.08
CA GLY A 187 4.48 11.79 2.42
C GLY A 187 3.77 12.81 3.31
N ARG A 188 3.76 14.10 2.92
CA ARG A 188 3.07 15.19 3.63
C ARG A 188 1.74 15.60 3.00
N MET A 189 1.36 15.00 1.86
CA MET A 189 0.04 15.22 1.28
C MET A 189 -1.03 14.60 2.19
N ASP A 190 -2.17 15.27 2.30
CA ASP A 190 -3.30 14.74 3.04
C ASP A 190 -3.94 13.56 2.31
N GLU A 191 -4.62 12.71 3.08
CA GLU A 191 -5.20 11.45 2.59
C GLU A 191 -6.30 11.68 1.56
N ALA A 192 -7.14 12.71 1.75
CA ALA A 192 -8.20 13.04 0.80
C ALA A 192 -7.61 13.42 -0.58
N THR A 193 -6.54 14.21 -0.59
CA THR A 193 -5.80 14.51 -1.83
C THR A 193 -5.24 13.23 -2.47
N VAL A 194 -4.59 12.36 -1.69
CA VAL A 194 -4.02 11.10 -2.21
C VAL A 194 -5.12 10.20 -2.79
N GLU A 195 -6.24 10.02 -2.10
CA GLU A 195 -7.37 9.19 -2.54
C GLU A 195 -8.00 9.71 -3.83
N ASN A 196 -8.21 11.03 -3.91
CA ASN A 196 -8.73 11.68 -5.10
C ASN A 196 -7.78 11.49 -6.30
N LEU A 197 -6.48 11.70 -6.11
CA LEU A 197 -5.48 11.47 -7.17
C LEU A 197 -5.42 10.01 -7.60
N GLN A 198 -5.60 9.07 -6.68
CA GLN A 198 -5.70 7.65 -7.01
C GLN A 198 -7.02 7.34 -7.73
N ALA A 199 -8.13 8.03 -7.44
CA ALA A 199 -9.44 7.77 -8.04
C ALA A 199 -9.52 8.28 -9.48
N THR A 200 -8.98 9.48 -9.68
CA THR A 200 -8.84 10.13 -10.99
C THR A 200 -7.74 9.51 -11.85
N GLY A 201 -6.89 8.67 -11.25
CA GLY A 201 -5.71 8.10 -11.91
C GLY A 201 -4.57 9.10 -12.14
N LEU A 202 -4.64 10.29 -11.53
CA LEU A 202 -3.62 11.35 -11.65
C LEU A 202 -2.44 11.20 -10.69
N TYR A 203 -2.48 10.26 -9.73
CA TYR A 203 -1.41 10.05 -8.74
C TYR A 203 -0.03 9.80 -9.37
N HIS A 204 0.02 9.26 -10.60
CA HIS A 204 1.27 9.06 -11.35
C HIS A 204 2.00 10.37 -11.72
N LEU A 205 1.31 11.53 -11.66
CA LEU A 205 1.90 12.85 -11.84
C LEU A 205 2.65 13.35 -10.61
N PHE A 206 2.54 12.68 -9.46
CA PHE A 206 3.20 13.07 -8.21
C PHE A 206 4.36 12.16 -7.82
N ALA A 207 4.33 10.91 -8.29
CA ALA A 207 5.52 10.09 -8.29
C ALA A 207 6.48 10.65 -9.35
N ILE A 208 7.56 11.38 -8.97
CA ILE A 208 8.49 11.99 -9.93
C ILE A 208 8.89 10.95 -10.99
N SER A 209 8.40 11.17 -12.21
CA SER A 209 8.39 10.18 -13.28
C SER A 209 9.26 10.60 -14.46
N GLY A 210 9.31 9.76 -15.50
CA GLY A 210 9.92 10.14 -16.78
C GLY A 210 9.31 11.41 -17.39
N GLY A 211 8.05 11.72 -17.10
CA GLY A 211 7.41 12.98 -17.52
C GLY A 211 8.05 14.21 -16.89
N HIS A 212 8.47 14.14 -15.62
CA HIS A 212 9.15 15.22 -14.92
C HIS A 212 10.52 15.50 -15.55
N ILE A 213 11.25 14.42 -15.87
CA ILE A 213 12.53 14.52 -16.60
C ILE A 213 12.31 15.08 -18.00
N ALA A 214 11.21 14.72 -18.69
CA ALA A 214 10.88 15.30 -19.98
C ALA A 214 10.60 16.81 -19.90
N ILE A 215 9.87 17.27 -18.88
CA ILE A 215 9.62 18.70 -18.62
C ILE A 215 10.94 19.43 -18.34
N LEU A 216 11.79 18.88 -17.47
CA LEU A 216 13.13 19.43 -17.19
C LEU A 216 13.97 19.54 -18.47
N ASN A 217 13.98 18.50 -19.32
CA ASN A 217 14.69 18.51 -20.59
C ASN A 217 14.22 19.67 -21.48
N VAL A 218 12.90 19.89 -21.60
CA VAL A 218 12.33 20.98 -22.41
C VAL A 218 12.74 22.35 -21.86
N LEU A 219 12.66 22.55 -20.55
CA LEU A 219 13.03 23.81 -19.90
C LEU A 219 14.51 24.14 -20.09
N LEU A 220 15.39 23.16 -19.85
CA LEU A 220 16.83 23.34 -19.98
C LEU A 220 17.27 23.56 -21.42
N PHE A 221 16.74 22.78 -22.38
CA PHE A 221 17.06 23.01 -23.79
C PHE A 221 16.57 24.38 -24.29
N SER A 222 15.43 24.85 -23.79
CA SER A 222 14.93 26.20 -24.10
C SER A 222 15.88 27.27 -23.54
N LEU A 223 16.35 27.11 -22.30
CA LEU A 223 17.35 27.99 -21.70
C LEU A 223 18.69 27.95 -22.47
N PHE A 224 19.22 26.76 -22.77
CA PHE A 224 20.47 26.60 -23.53
C PHE A 224 20.39 27.20 -24.92
N ARG A 225 19.21 27.17 -25.55
CA ARG A 225 18.97 27.83 -26.84
C ARG A 225 19.00 29.34 -26.72
N LEU A 226 18.45 29.91 -25.65
CA LEU A 226 18.50 31.36 -25.39
C LEU A 226 19.92 31.86 -25.23
N VAL A 227 20.78 31.10 -24.53
CA VAL A 227 22.21 31.42 -24.37
C VAL A 227 23.10 30.89 -25.50
N ARG A 228 22.50 30.40 -26.60
CA ARG A 228 23.17 29.95 -27.84
C ARG A 228 24.23 28.85 -27.64
N LEU A 229 24.03 27.93 -26.69
CA LEU A 229 24.92 26.78 -26.51
C LEU A 229 24.90 25.84 -27.74
N SER A 230 26.06 25.28 -28.09
CA SER A 230 26.18 24.30 -29.18
C SER A 230 25.44 23.01 -28.84
N ARG A 231 24.97 22.25 -29.86
CA ARG A 231 24.19 21.00 -29.62
C ARG A 231 24.93 19.98 -28.73
N ARG A 232 26.25 19.88 -28.88
CA ARG A 232 27.08 18.98 -28.06
C ARG A 232 27.20 19.49 -26.62
N ALA A 233 27.45 20.79 -26.44
CA ALA A 233 27.52 21.42 -25.12
C ALA A 233 26.18 21.30 -24.38
N SER A 234 25.05 21.54 -25.07
CA SER A 234 23.70 21.38 -24.50
C SER A 234 23.42 19.94 -24.06
N GLY A 235 23.87 18.94 -24.82
CA GLY A 235 23.74 17.53 -24.45
C GLY A 235 24.54 17.16 -23.20
N LEU A 236 25.79 17.61 -23.11
CA LEU A 236 26.66 17.40 -21.94
C LEU A 236 26.15 18.15 -20.71
N ALA A 237 25.74 19.41 -20.87
CA ALA A 237 25.15 20.21 -19.80
C ALA A 237 23.86 19.59 -19.27
N LEU A 238 23.01 19.06 -20.15
CA LEU A 238 21.81 18.33 -19.74
C LEU A 238 22.17 17.05 -18.98
N ALA A 239 23.11 16.25 -19.49
CA ALA A 239 23.55 15.03 -18.82
C ALA A 239 24.09 15.32 -17.41
N ALA A 240 24.94 16.35 -17.28
CA ALA A 240 25.46 16.81 -15.99
C ALA A 240 24.34 17.27 -15.05
N PHE A 241 23.38 18.06 -15.56
CA PHE A 241 22.24 18.51 -14.76
C PHE A 241 21.34 17.35 -14.32
N LEU A 242 21.05 16.37 -15.18
CA LEU A 242 20.20 15.23 -14.83
C LEU A 242 20.87 14.33 -13.79
N VAL A 243 22.19 14.14 -13.87
CA VAL A 243 22.96 13.46 -12.82
C VAL A 243 22.87 14.25 -11.53
N PHE A 244 23.12 15.56 -11.57
CA PHE A 244 22.97 16.45 -10.41
C PHE A 244 21.58 16.36 -9.79
N TYR A 245 20.52 16.48 -10.58
CA TYR A 245 19.13 16.40 -10.15
C TYR A 245 18.78 15.03 -9.55
N THR A 246 19.28 13.95 -10.17
CA THR A 246 19.09 12.59 -9.62
C THR A 246 19.72 12.47 -8.23
N VAL A 247 20.89 13.08 -8.00
CA VAL A 247 21.50 13.10 -6.67
C VAL A 247 20.74 14.07 -5.73
N LEU A 248 20.21 15.19 -6.22
CA LEU A 248 19.39 16.15 -5.46
C LEU A 248 18.13 15.51 -4.87
N VAL A 249 17.48 14.64 -5.65
CA VAL A 249 16.32 13.83 -5.21
C VAL A 249 16.77 12.52 -4.53
N GLU A 250 18.03 12.45 -4.08
CA GLU A 250 18.60 11.34 -3.31
C GLU A 250 18.46 9.96 -4.00
N GLY A 251 18.49 9.94 -5.33
CA GLY A 251 18.45 8.72 -6.13
C GLY A 251 17.10 8.02 -6.13
N SER A 252 15.99 8.77 -6.07
CA SER A 252 14.65 8.16 -6.13
C SER A 252 14.52 7.19 -7.33
N PRO A 253 13.95 5.99 -7.14
CA PRO A 253 14.02 4.93 -8.17
C PRO A 253 13.44 5.35 -9.53
N SER A 254 12.37 6.15 -9.52
CA SER A 254 11.71 6.62 -10.73
C SER A 254 12.55 7.65 -11.50
N VAL A 255 13.21 8.59 -10.82
CA VAL A 255 14.14 9.55 -11.43
C VAL A 255 15.36 8.83 -11.99
N LEU A 256 15.93 7.88 -11.23
CA LEU A 256 17.08 7.10 -11.68
C LEU A 256 16.78 6.37 -13.01
N ARG A 257 15.60 5.73 -13.13
CA ARG A 257 15.17 5.07 -14.37
C ARG A 257 15.11 6.06 -15.55
N ALA A 258 14.43 7.18 -15.36
CA ALA A 258 14.25 8.19 -16.41
C ALA A 258 15.57 8.87 -16.82
N THR A 259 16.44 9.16 -15.85
CA THR A 259 17.78 9.69 -16.10
C THR A 259 18.62 8.69 -16.87
N LEU A 260 18.66 7.41 -16.48
CA LEU A 260 19.41 6.38 -17.20
C LEU A 260 18.90 6.19 -18.63
N MET A 261 17.58 6.19 -18.85
CA MET A 261 16.99 6.15 -20.19
C MET A 261 17.45 7.35 -21.03
N THR A 262 17.46 8.55 -20.45
CA THR A 262 17.88 9.78 -21.15
C THR A 262 19.38 9.78 -21.42
N LEU A 263 20.21 9.38 -20.46
CA LEU A 263 21.67 9.26 -20.63
C LEU A 263 22.03 8.23 -21.69
N ALA A 264 21.38 7.06 -21.69
CA ALA A 264 21.56 6.05 -22.72
C ALA A 264 21.18 6.58 -24.11
N TYR A 265 20.10 7.37 -24.21
CA TYR A 265 19.70 8.02 -25.46
C TYR A 265 20.75 9.05 -25.93
N LEU A 266 21.22 9.92 -25.04
CA LEU A 266 22.23 10.94 -25.35
C LEU A 266 23.56 10.30 -25.76
N ALA A 267 24.02 9.29 -25.02
CA ALA A 267 25.23 8.54 -25.34
C ALA A 267 25.11 7.83 -26.70
N GLY A 268 23.98 7.16 -26.95
CA GLY A 268 23.68 6.54 -28.24
C GLY A 268 23.74 7.56 -29.38
N ARG A 269 23.19 8.77 -29.20
CA ARG A 269 23.19 9.82 -30.22
C ARG A 269 24.58 10.41 -30.48
N HIS A 270 25.48 10.33 -29.50
CA HIS A 270 26.87 10.75 -29.65
C HIS A 270 27.73 9.70 -30.35
N LEU A 271 27.48 8.42 -30.07
CA LEU A 271 28.28 7.32 -30.56
C LEU A 271 27.77 6.79 -31.93
N TRP A 272 26.46 6.87 -32.20
CA TRP A 272 25.79 6.21 -33.33
C TRP A 272 25.00 7.24 -34.14
N LYS A 273 24.93 7.03 -35.47
CA LYS A 273 24.15 7.86 -36.38
C LYS A 273 22.65 7.71 -36.15
N ASP A 274 22.19 6.47 -35.94
CA ASP A 274 20.79 6.12 -35.70
C ASP A 274 20.63 5.43 -34.34
N VAL A 275 19.81 6.02 -33.47
CA VAL A 275 19.54 5.47 -32.13
C VAL A 275 18.19 4.78 -32.13
N HIS A 276 18.19 3.46 -31.91
CA HIS A 276 16.96 2.72 -31.69
C HIS A 276 16.49 2.93 -30.24
N VAL A 277 15.34 3.60 -30.08
CA VAL A 277 14.76 3.91 -28.76
C VAL A 277 14.46 2.63 -27.96
N LEU A 278 14.04 1.55 -28.63
CA LEU A 278 13.81 0.25 -27.98
C LEU A 278 15.08 -0.34 -27.35
N ASN A 279 16.23 -0.25 -28.05
CA ASN A 279 17.50 -0.70 -27.50
C ASN A 279 17.94 0.18 -26.33
N THR A 280 17.60 1.47 -26.36
CA THR A 280 17.91 2.40 -25.28
C THR A 280 17.19 2.05 -23.99
N ILE A 281 15.88 1.78 -24.05
CA ILE A 281 15.10 1.36 -22.88
C ILE A 281 15.49 -0.05 -22.41
N ALA A 282 15.85 -0.95 -23.34
CA ALA A 282 16.33 -2.27 -22.99
C ALA A 282 17.68 -2.21 -22.27
N ALA A 283 18.60 -1.36 -22.73
CA ALA A 283 19.88 -1.13 -22.09
C ALA A 283 19.72 -0.53 -20.69
N SER A 284 18.83 0.46 -20.51
CA SER A 284 18.57 1.02 -19.17
C SER A 284 17.98 -0.01 -18.22
N ALA A 285 17.04 -0.85 -18.69
CA ALA A 285 16.47 -1.94 -17.91
C ALA A 285 17.54 -2.96 -17.51
N PHE A 286 18.39 -3.34 -18.46
CA PHE A 286 19.48 -4.29 -18.25
C PHE A 286 20.47 -3.80 -17.19
N VAL A 287 20.95 -2.56 -17.28
CA VAL A 287 21.88 -1.97 -16.31
C VAL A 287 21.28 -1.95 -14.90
N LEU A 288 20.01 -1.59 -14.77
CA LEU A 288 19.33 -1.55 -13.47
C LEU A 288 19.15 -2.95 -12.86
N LEU A 289 18.75 -3.94 -13.67
CA LEU A 289 18.57 -5.31 -13.20
C LEU A 289 19.90 -6.00 -12.89
N LEU A 290 20.98 -5.61 -13.58
CA LEU A 290 22.33 -6.08 -13.27
C LEU A 290 22.80 -5.56 -11.90
N ALA A 291 22.47 -4.29 -11.59
CA ALA A 291 22.79 -3.66 -10.32
C ALA A 291 21.93 -4.19 -9.15
N ASN A 292 20.62 -4.34 -9.38
CA ASN A 292 19.67 -4.83 -8.38
C ASN A 292 18.56 -5.66 -9.05
N PRO A 293 18.68 -7.00 -9.07
CA PRO A 293 17.71 -7.87 -9.75
C PRO A 293 16.34 -7.88 -9.08
N SER A 294 16.25 -7.55 -7.78
CA SER A 294 14.97 -7.42 -7.07
C SER A 294 14.11 -6.26 -7.59
N SER A 295 14.69 -5.31 -8.33
CA SER A 295 13.94 -4.22 -8.98
C SER A 295 12.88 -4.72 -9.97
N LEU A 296 13.00 -5.95 -10.48
CA LEU A 296 11.98 -6.55 -11.36
C LEU A 296 10.62 -6.71 -10.67
N PHE A 297 10.62 -6.89 -9.35
CA PHE A 297 9.42 -7.06 -8.53
C PHE A 297 8.86 -5.73 -8.02
N ASP A 298 9.57 -4.62 -8.23
CA ASP A 298 9.08 -3.29 -7.93
C ASP A 298 7.96 -2.89 -8.91
N ILE A 299 6.84 -2.43 -8.36
CA ILE A 299 5.67 -2.02 -9.17
C ILE A 299 6.04 -0.80 -10.02
N GLY A 300 6.81 0.14 -9.47
CA GLY A 300 7.26 1.34 -10.18
C GLY A 300 8.10 1.02 -11.42
N PHE A 301 9.03 0.05 -11.30
CA PHE A 301 9.81 -0.47 -12.42
C PHE A 301 8.89 -1.04 -13.50
N ARG A 302 7.99 -1.97 -13.14
CA ARG A 302 7.06 -2.62 -14.08
C ARG A 302 6.17 -1.61 -14.81
N LEU A 303 5.60 -0.65 -14.09
CA LEU A 303 4.78 0.41 -14.68
C LEU A 303 5.57 1.31 -15.63
N THR A 304 6.78 1.74 -15.24
CA THR A 304 7.62 2.63 -16.06
C THR A 304 7.94 1.99 -17.41
N TYR A 305 8.43 0.75 -17.40
CA TYR A 305 8.83 0.06 -18.62
C TYR A 305 7.64 -0.37 -19.47
N ALA A 306 6.54 -0.82 -18.86
CA ALA A 306 5.33 -1.19 -19.60
C ALA A 306 4.72 0.01 -20.32
N ALA A 307 4.54 1.14 -19.61
CA ALA A 307 3.99 2.37 -20.20
C ALA A 307 4.91 2.93 -21.29
N THR A 308 6.23 2.98 -21.05
CA THR A 308 7.18 3.50 -22.04
C THR A 308 7.22 2.63 -23.29
N LEU A 309 7.19 1.30 -23.13
CA LEU A 309 7.20 0.35 -24.24
C LEU A 309 5.94 0.52 -25.10
N THR A 310 4.75 0.60 -24.50
CA THR A 310 3.51 0.80 -25.27
C THR A 310 3.42 2.17 -25.90
N ILE A 311 3.94 3.23 -25.26
CA ILE A 311 4.08 4.56 -25.89
C ILE A 311 4.90 4.46 -27.17
N ILE A 312 6.09 3.82 -27.12
CA ILE A 312 7.00 3.72 -28.27
C ILE A 312 6.39 2.88 -29.40
N LEU A 313 5.69 1.79 -29.06
CA LEU A 313 5.17 0.84 -30.05
C LEU A 313 3.84 1.30 -30.69
N PHE A 314 2.94 1.91 -29.92
CA PHE A 314 1.58 2.21 -30.37
C PHE A 314 1.36 3.68 -30.76
N THR A 315 2.05 4.66 -30.15
CA THR A 315 1.80 6.09 -30.43
C THR A 315 2.12 6.48 -31.89
N PRO A 316 3.32 6.15 -32.44
CA PRO A 316 3.66 6.56 -33.81
C PRO A 316 2.70 6.07 -34.92
N PRO A 317 2.28 4.78 -34.97
CA PRO A 317 1.34 4.33 -36.00
C PRO A 317 -0.06 4.93 -35.84
N LEU A 318 -0.51 5.21 -34.60
CA LEU A 318 -1.80 5.85 -34.35
C LEU A 318 -1.80 7.32 -34.76
N LEU A 319 -0.73 8.06 -34.46
CA LEU A 319 -0.58 9.47 -34.87
C LEU A 319 -0.63 9.67 -36.39
N ARG A 320 -0.18 8.69 -37.17
CA ARG A 320 -0.24 8.76 -38.65
C ARG A 320 -1.66 8.61 -39.21
N ARG A 321 -2.59 8.07 -38.41
CA ARG A 321 -3.97 7.75 -38.83
C ARG A 321 -5.01 8.75 -38.31
N LEU A 322 -4.65 9.54 -37.29
CA LEU A 322 -5.56 10.47 -36.64
C LEU A 322 -5.26 11.91 -37.07
N PRO A 323 -6.28 12.79 -37.10
CA PRO A 323 -6.09 14.20 -37.41
C PRO A 323 -5.25 14.89 -36.34
N ARG A 324 -4.43 15.86 -36.75
CA ARG A 324 -3.67 16.71 -35.83
C ARG A 324 -4.56 17.85 -35.36
N LEU A 325 -4.99 17.78 -34.10
CA LEU A 325 -5.81 18.81 -33.47
C LEU A 325 -4.92 19.93 -32.87
N PRO A 326 -5.48 21.13 -32.61
CA PRO A 326 -4.73 22.22 -31.99
C PRO A 326 -4.15 21.84 -30.62
N LEU A 327 -3.13 22.59 -30.20
CA LEU A 327 -2.44 22.42 -28.91
C LEU A 327 -1.83 21.02 -28.68
N LYS A 328 -1.61 20.24 -29.75
CA LYS A 328 -1.10 18.85 -29.67
C LYS A 328 -1.98 17.93 -28.82
N THR A 329 -3.29 18.18 -28.82
CA THR A 329 -4.26 17.39 -28.05
C THR A 329 -4.31 15.94 -28.51
N THR A 330 -4.20 15.67 -29.82
CA THR A 330 -4.10 14.31 -30.37
C THR A 330 -2.88 13.57 -29.81
N GLU A 331 -1.71 14.21 -29.76
CA GLU A 331 -0.49 13.63 -29.19
C GLU A 331 -0.65 13.33 -27.70
N LEU A 332 -1.16 14.28 -26.90
CA LEU A 332 -1.35 14.10 -25.46
C LEU A 332 -2.36 13.00 -25.14
N ALA A 333 -3.46 12.94 -25.90
CA ALA A 333 -4.47 11.89 -25.77
C ALA A 333 -3.88 10.50 -26.08
N LEU A 334 -3.13 10.38 -27.17
CA LEU A 334 -2.51 9.12 -27.57
C LEU A 334 -1.40 8.68 -26.62
N LEU A 335 -0.60 9.60 -26.10
CA LEU A 335 0.39 9.29 -25.07
C LEU A 335 -0.29 8.75 -23.80
N SER A 336 -1.37 9.37 -23.35
CA SER A 336 -2.15 8.92 -22.19
C SER A 336 -2.80 7.56 -22.44
N LEU A 337 -3.44 7.38 -23.59
CA LEU A 337 -4.09 6.13 -23.98
C LEU A 337 -3.10 4.97 -24.05
N THR A 338 -2.00 5.15 -24.78
CA THR A 338 -1.01 4.07 -24.99
C THR A 338 -0.23 3.76 -23.72
N ALA A 339 0.09 4.76 -22.88
CA ALA A 339 0.62 4.52 -21.54
C ALA A 339 -0.36 3.69 -20.71
N GLY A 340 -1.65 4.03 -20.77
CA GLY A 340 -2.74 3.30 -20.14
C GLY A 340 -2.82 1.84 -20.58
N LEU A 341 -2.65 1.53 -21.87
CA LEU A 341 -2.63 0.15 -22.37
C LEU A 341 -1.53 -0.70 -21.71
N GLY A 342 -0.35 -0.14 -21.48
CA GLY A 342 0.75 -0.84 -20.80
C GLY A 342 0.55 -0.95 -19.29
N ALA A 343 0.03 0.11 -18.67
CA ALA A 343 -0.08 0.22 -17.22
C ALA A 343 -1.33 -0.48 -16.64
N ALA A 344 -2.47 -0.46 -17.35
CA ALA A 344 -3.76 -0.96 -16.88
C ALA A 344 -3.74 -2.37 -16.27
N PRO A 345 -3.16 -3.42 -16.90
CA PRO A 345 -3.15 -4.76 -16.30
C PRO A 345 -2.35 -4.81 -15.00
N ILE A 346 -1.28 -4.02 -14.88
CA ILE A 346 -0.43 -3.96 -13.69
C ILE A 346 -1.17 -3.20 -12.57
N ILE A 347 -1.82 -2.08 -12.90
CA ILE A 347 -2.58 -1.27 -11.95
C ILE A 347 -3.77 -2.09 -11.43
N ALA A 348 -4.53 -2.74 -12.31
CA ALA A 348 -5.66 -3.59 -11.93
C ALA A 348 -5.23 -4.74 -11.00
N ALA A 349 -4.11 -5.39 -11.28
CA ALA A 349 -3.61 -6.50 -10.47
C ALA A 349 -2.97 -6.08 -9.13
N SER A 350 -2.41 -4.88 -9.05
CA SER A 350 -1.65 -4.43 -7.88
C SER A 350 -2.45 -3.52 -6.94
N PHE A 351 -3.34 -2.69 -7.50
CA PHE A 351 -4.09 -1.66 -6.79
C PHE A 351 -5.62 -1.86 -6.87
N ASN A 352 -6.09 -2.91 -7.56
CA ASN A 352 -7.51 -3.23 -7.66
C ASN A 352 -8.37 -2.05 -8.16
N ARG A 353 -7.81 -1.24 -9.06
CA ARG A 353 -8.45 -0.04 -9.58
C ARG A 353 -8.16 0.15 -11.06
N VAL A 354 -9.14 0.68 -11.80
CA VAL A 354 -9.00 1.12 -13.19
C VAL A 354 -9.68 2.47 -13.34
N SER A 355 -8.92 3.51 -13.68
CA SER A 355 -9.42 4.89 -13.79
C SER A 355 -9.35 5.38 -15.24
N LEU A 356 -10.50 5.45 -15.89
CA LEU A 356 -10.66 6.00 -17.25
C LEU A 356 -10.70 7.53 -17.26
N SER A 357 -11.04 8.15 -16.13
CA SER A 357 -10.99 9.61 -15.91
C SER A 357 -9.62 10.19 -16.25
N SER A 358 -8.54 9.43 -16.00
CA SER A 358 -7.17 9.82 -16.33
C SER A 358 -6.98 10.19 -17.80
N LEU A 359 -7.67 9.55 -18.74
CA LEU A 359 -7.53 9.84 -20.18
C LEU A 359 -7.99 11.25 -20.53
N VAL A 360 -9.04 11.72 -19.87
CA VAL A 360 -9.61 13.06 -20.07
C VAL A 360 -8.84 14.08 -19.25
N LEU A 361 -8.65 13.79 -17.97
CA LEU A 361 -8.03 14.72 -17.03
C LEU A 361 -6.56 15.00 -17.38
N ASN A 362 -5.83 14.03 -17.94
CA ASN A 362 -4.44 14.22 -18.36
C ASN A 362 -4.27 15.32 -19.41
N LEU A 363 -5.30 15.62 -20.23
CA LEU A 363 -5.23 16.69 -21.23
C LEU A 363 -5.01 18.07 -20.61
N ALA A 364 -5.57 18.30 -19.42
CA ALA A 364 -5.38 19.55 -18.66
C ALA A 364 -4.32 19.39 -17.56
N ALA A 365 -4.31 18.26 -16.86
CA ALA A 365 -3.44 18.01 -15.73
C ALA A 365 -1.95 17.98 -16.13
N ILE A 366 -1.57 17.29 -17.22
CA ILE A 366 -0.15 17.19 -17.63
C ILE A 366 0.43 18.57 -17.99
N PRO A 367 -0.19 19.39 -18.86
CA PRO A 367 0.31 20.73 -19.14
C PRO A 367 0.37 21.61 -17.88
N LEU A 368 -0.66 21.55 -17.03
CA LEU A 368 -0.72 22.34 -15.81
C LEU A 368 0.40 21.96 -14.82
N THR A 369 0.65 20.67 -14.62
CA THR A 369 1.80 20.19 -13.85
C THR A 369 3.11 20.68 -14.46
N GLY A 370 3.25 20.67 -15.78
CA GLY A 370 4.40 21.24 -16.48
C GLY A 370 4.63 22.73 -16.18
N VAL A 371 3.56 23.53 -16.17
CA VAL A 371 3.62 24.96 -15.82
C VAL A 371 3.97 25.16 -14.34
N VAL A 372 3.32 24.42 -13.44
CA VAL A 372 3.61 24.48 -11.99
C VAL A 372 5.07 24.13 -11.72
N MET A 373 5.59 23.07 -12.34
CA MET A 373 6.99 22.67 -12.20
C MET A 373 7.95 23.74 -12.77
N ALA A 374 7.67 24.25 -13.97
CA ALA A 374 8.50 25.27 -14.60
C ALA A 374 8.59 26.54 -13.75
N LEU A 375 7.45 27.08 -13.32
CA LEU A 375 7.39 28.25 -12.45
C LEU A 375 7.97 27.94 -11.06
N GLY A 376 7.76 26.74 -10.53
CA GLY A 376 8.33 26.29 -9.26
C GLY A 376 9.85 26.29 -9.28
N TYR A 377 10.48 25.73 -10.32
CA TYR A 377 11.94 25.72 -10.45
C TYR A 377 12.56 27.11 -10.63
N VAL A 378 11.83 28.06 -11.23
CA VAL A 378 12.24 29.48 -11.29
C VAL A 378 12.00 30.17 -9.95
N PHE A 379 10.89 29.86 -9.28
CA PHE A 379 10.50 30.45 -8.01
C PHE A 379 11.48 30.12 -6.88
N LEU A 380 11.98 28.88 -6.78
CA LEU A 380 12.87 28.47 -5.71
C LEU A 380 14.13 29.36 -5.58
N PRO A 381 14.97 29.56 -6.62
CA PRO A 381 16.11 30.45 -6.53
C PRO A 381 15.69 31.92 -6.41
N PHE A 382 14.60 32.34 -7.07
CA PHE A 382 14.09 33.72 -6.96
C PHE A 382 13.69 34.06 -5.51
N ALA A 383 12.94 33.18 -4.86
CA ALA A 383 12.47 33.37 -3.49
C ALA A 383 13.61 33.29 -2.46
N ALA A 384 14.67 32.55 -2.77
CA ALA A 384 15.89 32.52 -1.97
C ALA A 384 16.68 33.84 -2.09
N ALA A 385 16.78 34.40 -3.31
CA ALA A 385 17.49 35.65 -3.57
C ALA A 385 16.72 36.91 -3.15
N PHE A 386 15.39 36.91 -3.32
CA PHE A 386 14.51 38.06 -3.08
C PHE A 386 13.33 37.70 -2.15
N PRO A 387 13.58 37.43 -0.84
CA PRO A 387 12.52 37.00 0.06
C PRO A 387 11.32 37.97 0.14
N SER A 388 11.55 39.29 0.13
CA SER A 388 10.46 40.26 0.23
C SER A 388 9.55 40.29 -1.01
N ALA A 389 10.09 39.95 -2.20
CA ALA A 389 9.36 39.94 -3.47
C ALA A 389 8.71 38.58 -3.80
N ALA A 390 8.93 37.55 -2.97
CA ALA A 390 8.46 36.20 -3.25
C ALA A 390 6.94 35.98 -3.06
N GLY A 391 6.23 36.95 -2.46
CA GLY A 391 4.80 36.84 -2.16
C GLY A 391 3.91 36.60 -3.39
N PRO A 392 3.91 37.50 -4.40
CA PRO A 392 3.07 37.33 -5.59
C PRO A 392 3.36 36.05 -6.39
N PRO A 393 4.63 35.66 -6.65
CA PRO A 393 4.93 34.37 -7.30
C PRO A 393 4.45 33.14 -6.49
N ALA A 394 4.55 33.19 -5.16
CA ALA A 394 4.03 32.12 -4.30
C ALA A 394 2.50 32.03 -4.38
N ALA A 395 1.80 33.16 -4.41
CA ALA A 395 0.35 33.21 -4.56
C ALA A 395 -0.09 32.67 -5.94
N LEU A 396 0.65 32.96 -7.00
CA LEU A 396 0.41 32.39 -8.34
C LEU A 396 0.58 30.87 -8.33
N LEU A 397 1.65 30.34 -7.72
CA LEU A 397 1.84 28.89 -7.59
C LEU A 397 0.72 28.25 -6.78
N ALA A 398 0.30 28.85 -5.67
CA ALA A 398 -0.84 28.39 -4.88
C ALA A 398 -2.12 28.34 -5.73
N PHE A 399 -2.38 29.39 -6.52
CA PHE A 399 -3.53 29.43 -7.42
C PHE A 399 -3.48 28.30 -8.45
N LEU A 400 -2.34 28.03 -9.08
CA LEU A 400 -2.19 26.96 -10.06
C LEU A 400 -2.36 25.57 -9.43
N VAL A 401 -1.86 25.36 -8.22
CA VAL A 401 -2.08 24.13 -7.46
C VAL A 401 -3.56 23.95 -7.12
N ARG A 402 -4.25 25.00 -6.68
CA ARG A 402 -5.70 24.94 -6.45
C ARG A 402 -6.49 24.71 -7.73
N LEU A 403 -6.07 25.30 -8.85
CA LEU A 403 -6.64 25.02 -10.17
C LEU A 403 -6.46 23.55 -10.54
N PHE A 404 -5.29 22.98 -10.28
CA PHE A 404 -5.04 21.55 -10.48
C PHE A 404 -5.96 20.70 -9.61
N GLY A 405 -6.15 21.07 -8.33
CA GLY A 405 -7.13 20.45 -7.44
C GLY A 405 -8.54 20.46 -8.05
N ARG A 406 -9.02 21.61 -8.53
CA ARG A 406 -10.32 21.71 -9.21
C ARG A 406 -10.41 20.83 -10.47
N VAL A 407 -9.35 20.76 -11.26
CA VAL A 407 -9.30 19.87 -12.44
C VAL A 407 -9.41 18.41 -12.00
N SER A 408 -8.72 18.00 -10.94
CA SER A 408 -8.80 16.62 -10.45
C SER A 408 -10.23 16.26 -10.00
N HIS A 409 -10.94 17.18 -9.35
CA HIS A 409 -12.32 16.98 -8.90
C HIS A 409 -13.38 17.17 -10.01
N ALA A 410 -13.00 17.57 -11.24
CA ALA A 410 -13.94 17.95 -12.29
C ALA A 410 -14.85 16.78 -12.75
N LEU A 411 -14.42 15.54 -12.54
CA LEU A 411 -15.15 14.33 -12.95
C LEU A 411 -15.66 13.50 -11.75
N ASP A 412 -15.66 14.05 -10.54
CA ASP A 412 -16.11 13.33 -9.33
C ASP A 412 -17.57 12.88 -9.43
N GLY A 413 -18.42 13.66 -10.12
CA GLY A 413 -19.81 13.33 -10.38
C GLY A 413 -20.02 12.16 -11.37
N LEU A 414 -18.95 11.62 -11.96
CA LEU A 414 -18.99 10.53 -12.94
C LEU A 414 -18.33 9.26 -12.38
N PRO A 415 -18.97 8.58 -11.41
CA PRO A 415 -18.38 7.41 -10.73
C PRO A 415 -18.08 6.25 -11.70
N PHE A 416 -18.72 6.21 -12.86
CA PHE A 416 -18.45 5.22 -13.92
C PHE A 416 -17.11 5.42 -14.64
N LEU A 417 -16.30 6.42 -14.28
CA LEU A 417 -14.95 6.61 -14.82
C LEU A 417 -13.84 6.06 -13.90
N SER A 418 -14.18 5.57 -12.71
CA SER A 418 -13.22 4.95 -11.78
C SER A 418 -13.81 3.68 -11.17
N PHE A 419 -13.25 2.53 -11.53
CA PHE A 419 -13.74 1.23 -11.10
C PHE A 419 -12.82 0.61 -10.06
N ARG A 420 -13.40 0.11 -8.96
CA ARG A 420 -12.77 -0.90 -8.11
C ARG A 420 -12.97 -2.26 -8.76
N VAL A 421 -11.88 -3.00 -8.97
CA VAL A 421 -11.89 -4.27 -9.69
C VAL A 421 -11.30 -5.39 -8.85
N ALA A 422 -11.92 -6.57 -8.94
CA ALA A 422 -11.30 -7.77 -8.39
C ALA A 422 -9.96 -8.04 -9.08
N THR A 423 -9.02 -8.68 -8.39
CA THR A 423 -7.70 -8.95 -8.97
C THR A 423 -7.87 -9.81 -10.23
N PRO A 424 -7.41 -9.35 -11.40
CA PRO A 424 -7.60 -10.11 -12.64
C PRO A 424 -6.93 -11.47 -12.58
N ARG A 425 -7.61 -12.49 -13.11
CA ARG A 425 -7.04 -13.84 -13.18
C ARG A 425 -5.83 -13.85 -14.12
N PRO A 426 -4.82 -14.72 -13.88
CA PRO A 426 -3.62 -14.77 -14.71
C PRO A 426 -3.89 -14.94 -16.22
N TRP A 427 -4.92 -15.70 -16.59
CA TRP A 427 -5.31 -15.88 -17.99
C TRP A 427 -5.88 -14.61 -18.63
N VAL A 428 -6.53 -13.73 -17.87
CA VAL A 428 -7.02 -12.42 -18.37
C VAL A 428 -5.82 -11.54 -18.70
N LEU A 429 -4.83 -11.51 -17.80
CA LEU A 429 -3.58 -10.75 -18.01
C LEU A 429 -2.78 -11.30 -19.20
N ALA A 430 -2.66 -12.62 -19.31
CA ALA A 430 -1.98 -13.28 -20.43
C ALA A 430 -2.71 -13.04 -21.75
N GLY A 431 -4.03 -13.18 -21.78
CA GLY A 431 -4.86 -12.91 -22.96
C GLY A 431 -4.78 -11.45 -23.40
N TYR A 432 -4.85 -10.50 -22.46
CA TYR A 432 -4.70 -9.08 -22.74
C TYR A 432 -3.34 -8.75 -23.37
N THR A 433 -2.26 -9.21 -22.75
CA THR A 433 -0.89 -8.95 -23.21
C THR A 433 -0.58 -9.64 -24.54
N LEU A 434 -1.07 -10.87 -24.74
CA LEU A 434 -0.93 -11.58 -26.00
C LEU A 434 -1.71 -10.87 -27.13
N ALA A 435 -2.96 -10.49 -26.88
CA ALA A 435 -3.78 -9.77 -27.86
C ALA A 435 -3.13 -8.45 -28.27
N LEU A 436 -2.60 -7.69 -27.31
CA LEU A 436 -1.85 -6.45 -27.59
C LEU A 436 -0.59 -6.73 -28.42
N GLY A 437 0.16 -7.79 -28.10
CA GLY A 437 1.31 -8.23 -28.89
C GLY A 437 0.95 -8.60 -30.33
N LEU A 438 -0.16 -9.31 -30.55
CA LEU A 438 -0.63 -9.75 -31.87
C LEU A 438 -1.01 -8.58 -32.80
N VAL A 439 -1.39 -7.42 -32.26
CA VAL A 439 -1.60 -6.19 -33.04
C VAL A 439 -0.30 -5.71 -33.71
N LEU A 440 0.84 -5.91 -33.03
CA LEU A 440 2.16 -5.45 -33.48
C LEU A 440 2.85 -6.44 -34.43
N VAL A 441 2.48 -7.72 -34.39
CA VAL A 441 3.03 -8.75 -35.28
C VAL A 441 2.62 -8.48 -36.73
N ARG A 442 3.48 -8.85 -37.68
CA ARG A 442 3.17 -8.77 -39.13
C ARG A 442 1.89 -9.57 -39.42
N PRO A 443 0.88 -8.98 -40.09
CA PRO A 443 -0.36 -9.68 -40.37
C PRO A 443 -0.12 -10.81 -41.37
N ARG A 444 -0.60 -12.02 -41.04
CA ARG A 444 -0.57 -13.20 -41.92
C ARG A 444 -1.85 -13.36 -42.75
N PHE A 445 -2.95 -12.74 -42.32
CA PHE A 445 -4.24 -12.77 -43.00
C PHE A 445 -4.97 -11.41 -42.86
N ARG A 446 -5.91 -11.15 -43.78
CA ARG A 446 -6.75 -9.94 -43.74
C ARG A 446 -7.60 -9.97 -42.47
N GLY A 447 -7.57 -8.90 -41.69
CA GLY A 447 -8.35 -8.78 -40.45
C GLY A 447 -7.62 -9.15 -39.14
N GLN A 448 -6.40 -9.73 -39.18
CA GLN A 448 -5.66 -10.13 -37.96
C GLN A 448 -5.56 -9.00 -36.92
N ARG A 449 -5.22 -7.78 -37.35
CA ARG A 449 -5.08 -6.63 -36.43
C ARG A 449 -6.40 -6.21 -35.81
N ALA A 450 -7.49 -6.27 -36.56
CA ALA A 450 -8.83 -5.96 -36.05
C ALA A 450 -9.28 -7.02 -35.03
N LEU A 451 -9.06 -8.30 -35.35
CA LEU A 451 -9.34 -9.40 -34.43
C LEU A 451 -8.51 -9.29 -33.15
N ALA A 452 -7.21 -9.01 -33.26
CA ALA A 452 -6.32 -8.83 -32.11
C ALA A 452 -6.71 -7.61 -31.26
N ALA A 453 -7.07 -6.49 -31.89
CA ALA A 453 -7.57 -5.30 -31.18
C ALA A 453 -8.92 -5.57 -30.49
N GLY A 454 -9.84 -6.29 -31.16
CA GLY A 454 -11.11 -6.72 -30.59
C GLY A 454 -10.89 -7.66 -29.40
N ALA A 455 -9.99 -8.62 -29.51
CA ALA A 455 -9.61 -9.49 -28.39
C ALA A 455 -9.00 -8.69 -27.23
N ALA A 456 -8.11 -7.72 -27.51
CA ALA A 456 -7.54 -6.85 -26.49
C ALA A 456 -8.63 -6.02 -25.77
N ALA A 457 -9.63 -5.54 -26.50
CA ALA A 457 -10.78 -4.84 -25.94
C ALA A 457 -11.65 -5.76 -25.06
N VAL A 458 -11.91 -7.00 -25.48
CA VAL A 458 -12.63 -8.00 -24.67
C VAL A 458 -11.86 -8.30 -23.39
N PHE A 459 -10.56 -8.53 -23.46
CA PHE A 459 -9.74 -8.74 -22.27
C PHE A 459 -9.66 -7.49 -21.39
N ALA A 460 -9.64 -6.28 -21.97
CA ALA A 460 -9.74 -5.03 -21.21
C ALA A 460 -11.06 -4.95 -20.44
N LEU A 461 -12.17 -5.35 -21.08
CA LEU A 461 -13.47 -5.43 -20.44
C LEU A 461 -13.46 -6.45 -19.29
N LEU A 462 -12.80 -7.60 -19.46
CA LEU A 462 -12.64 -8.62 -18.41
C LEU A 462 -11.72 -8.17 -17.26
N LEU A 463 -10.84 -7.18 -17.47
CA LEU A 463 -10.11 -6.54 -16.36
C LEU A 463 -11.05 -5.75 -15.45
N VAL A 464 -12.08 -5.11 -16.02
CA VAL A 464 -13.05 -4.28 -15.29
C VAL A 464 -14.21 -5.13 -14.75
N PHE A 465 -14.69 -6.06 -15.57
CA PHE A 465 -15.83 -6.95 -15.29
C PHE A 465 -15.37 -8.41 -15.34
N PRO A 466 -14.58 -8.86 -14.35
CA PRO A 466 -14.14 -10.25 -14.31
C PRO A 466 -15.34 -11.19 -14.12
N PRO A 467 -15.28 -12.41 -14.67
CA PRO A 467 -16.34 -13.39 -14.49
C PRO A 467 -16.48 -13.75 -13.00
N PRO A 468 -17.70 -14.11 -12.55
CA PRO A 468 -17.94 -14.45 -11.16
C PRO A 468 -17.02 -15.57 -10.68
N ARG A 469 -16.73 -15.57 -9.38
CA ARG A 469 -15.96 -16.65 -8.75
C ARG A 469 -16.67 -18.00 -8.98
N PRO A 470 -15.95 -19.09 -9.27
CA PRO A 470 -16.56 -20.41 -9.35
C PRO A 470 -17.24 -20.75 -8.02
N ALA A 471 -18.35 -21.47 -8.08
CA ALA A 471 -18.97 -21.98 -6.87
C ALA A 471 -18.05 -23.05 -6.25
N SER A 472 -17.97 -23.09 -4.92
CA SER A 472 -17.20 -24.09 -4.16
C SER A 472 -18.19 -24.94 -3.35
N PRO A 473 -18.09 -26.28 -3.31
CA PRO A 473 -18.90 -27.07 -2.38
C PRO A 473 -18.45 -26.92 -0.93
N ASP A 474 -17.22 -26.44 -0.71
CA ASP A 474 -16.62 -26.38 0.63
C ASP A 474 -16.90 -25.08 1.35
N LEU A 475 -17.10 -25.16 2.66
CA LEU A 475 -17.01 -24.03 3.59
C LEU A 475 -15.53 -23.67 3.81
N ARG A 476 -15.20 -22.37 3.73
CA ARG A 476 -13.88 -21.86 4.08
C ARG A 476 -13.98 -20.72 5.09
N VAL A 477 -13.24 -20.82 6.17
CA VAL A 477 -13.11 -19.77 7.18
C VAL A 477 -11.65 -19.32 7.17
N THR A 478 -11.40 -18.08 6.77
CA THR A 478 -10.04 -17.52 6.72
C THR A 478 -9.90 -16.42 7.75
N LEU A 479 -9.01 -16.64 8.71
CA LEU A 479 -8.52 -15.59 9.59
C LEU A 479 -7.50 -14.75 8.80
N ILE A 480 -7.87 -13.51 8.47
CA ILE A 480 -7.03 -12.60 7.69
C ILE A 480 -5.97 -12.01 8.62
N ASP A 481 -4.71 -11.98 8.20
CA ASP A 481 -3.67 -11.27 8.94
C ASP A 481 -3.87 -9.76 8.74
N VAL A 482 -4.59 -9.15 9.67
CA VAL A 482 -4.83 -7.69 9.75
C VAL A 482 -3.91 -7.00 10.74
N GLY A 483 -2.87 -7.70 11.21
CA GLY A 483 -2.02 -7.22 12.30
C GLY A 483 -2.75 -7.32 13.64
N GLN A 484 -2.75 -6.23 14.41
CA GLN A 484 -3.53 -6.17 15.65
C GLN A 484 -4.99 -5.90 15.30
N GLY A 485 -5.90 -6.79 15.73
CA GLY A 485 -7.33 -6.75 15.44
C GLY A 485 -7.83 -8.04 14.79
N GLU A 486 -9.08 -8.03 14.32
CA GLU A 486 -9.75 -9.22 13.79
C GLU A 486 -10.45 -8.95 12.46
N SER A 487 -10.23 -9.84 11.49
CA SER A 487 -11.11 -9.96 10.32
C SER A 487 -11.15 -11.40 9.84
N ILE A 488 -12.35 -11.95 9.72
CA ILE A 488 -12.60 -13.35 9.35
C ILE A 488 -13.50 -13.39 8.12
N LEU A 489 -12.97 -13.95 7.03
CA LEU A 489 -13.76 -14.22 5.83
C LEU A 489 -14.35 -15.64 5.91
N VAL A 490 -15.67 -15.74 5.88
CA VAL A 490 -16.41 -17.00 5.77
C VAL A 490 -16.95 -17.11 4.35
N GLU A 491 -16.34 -17.97 3.53
CA GLU A 491 -16.87 -18.34 2.22
C GLU A 491 -17.76 -19.57 2.38
N LEU A 492 -19.08 -19.40 2.25
CA LEU A 492 -20.02 -20.51 2.31
C LEU A 492 -19.91 -21.42 1.07
N PRO A 493 -20.43 -22.66 1.14
CA PRO A 493 -20.71 -23.43 -0.06
C PRO A 493 -21.49 -22.58 -1.08
N GLY A 494 -21.21 -22.76 -2.36
CA GLY A 494 -21.69 -21.87 -3.42
C GLY A 494 -20.80 -20.62 -3.58
N ARG A 495 -21.42 -19.44 -3.50
CA ARG A 495 -20.79 -18.15 -3.82
C ARG A 495 -20.98 -17.07 -2.75
N ARG A 496 -21.80 -17.31 -1.73
CA ARG A 496 -22.04 -16.32 -0.69
C ARG A 496 -20.87 -16.20 0.28
N VAL A 497 -20.68 -15.02 0.84
CA VAL A 497 -19.63 -14.73 1.81
C VAL A 497 -20.16 -13.92 2.98
N LEU A 498 -19.64 -14.22 4.16
CA LEU A 498 -19.78 -13.37 5.34
C LEU A 498 -18.40 -12.80 5.67
N LEU A 499 -18.34 -11.51 5.98
CA LEU A 499 -17.16 -10.89 6.56
C LEU A 499 -17.45 -10.57 8.01
N VAL A 500 -16.78 -11.25 8.93
CA VAL A 500 -16.87 -11.00 10.37
C VAL A 500 -15.72 -10.10 10.77
N ASP A 501 -16.05 -8.87 11.14
CA ASP A 501 -15.13 -7.78 11.47
C ASP A 501 -14.16 -7.39 10.34
N GLY A 502 -13.61 -6.18 10.43
CA GLY A 502 -12.78 -5.54 9.40
C GLY A 502 -11.34 -5.25 9.84
N GLY A 503 -10.98 -5.58 11.08
CA GLY A 503 -9.72 -5.16 11.68
C GLY A 503 -9.67 -3.66 11.97
N GLY A 504 -8.51 -3.19 12.41
CA GLY A 504 -8.25 -1.77 12.56
C GLY A 504 -7.13 -1.48 13.56
N LEU A 505 -6.53 -0.30 13.46
CA LEU A 505 -5.48 0.14 14.37
C LEU A 505 -5.93 1.44 15.03
N ALA A 506 -6.28 1.39 16.31
CA ALA A 506 -6.73 2.56 17.05
C ALA A 506 -5.72 3.71 16.96
N GLY A 507 -6.19 4.91 16.57
CA GLY A 507 -5.36 6.12 16.46
C GLY A 507 -4.31 6.11 15.33
N SER A 508 -4.35 5.13 14.43
CA SER A 508 -3.45 5.04 13.28
C SER A 508 -4.10 5.65 12.03
N PRO A 509 -3.36 6.41 11.19
CA PRO A 509 -3.83 6.82 9.87
C PRO A 509 -3.82 5.66 8.85
N PHE A 510 -3.39 4.45 9.24
CA PHE A 510 -3.38 3.30 8.36
C PHE A 510 -4.76 2.63 8.33
N ASP A 511 -5.51 2.81 7.24
CA ASP A 511 -6.76 2.09 7.00
C ASP A 511 -6.50 0.62 6.62
N VAL A 512 -6.75 -0.28 7.58
CA VAL A 512 -6.62 -1.74 7.43
C VAL A 512 -7.65 -2.29 6.43
N GLY A 513 -8.86 -1.73 6.41
CA GLY A 513 -9.92 -2.15 5.52
C GLY A 513 -9.60 -1.89 4.06
N GLU A 514 -9.08 -0.70 3.75
CA GLU A 514 -8.68 -0.30 2.40
C GLU A 514 -7.39 -0.99 1.94
N ARG A 515 -6.40 -1.16 2.83
CA ARG A 515 -5.06 -1.62 2.45
C ARG A 515 -4.82 -3.12 2.63
N VAL A 516 -5.65 -3.81 3.42
CA VAL A 516 -5.48 -5.24 3.73
C VAL A 516 -6.72 -6.05 3.38
N VAL A 517 -7.88 -5.74 3.98
CA VAL A 517 -9.09 -6.56 3.83
C VAL A 517 -9.67 -6.47 2.42
N SER A 518 -9.88 -5.25 1.89
CA SER A 518 -10.44 -5.07 0.54
C SER A 518 -9.57 -5.73 -0.54
N PRO A 519 -8.23 -5.54 -0.57
CA PRO A 519 -7.34 -6.27 -1.48
C PRO A 519 -7.39 -7.79 -1.29
N PHE A 520 -7.55 -8.29 -0.07
CA PHE A 520 -7.71 -9.73 0.18
C PHE A 520 -8.99 -10.28 -0.48
N LEU A 521 -10.12 -9.60 -0.28
CA LEU A 521 -11.41 -9.97 -0.88
C LEU A 521 -11.34 -9.92 -2.42
N TRP A 522 -10.78 -8.85 -2.98
CA TRP A 522 -10.63 -8.72 -4.42
C TRP A 522 -9.70 -9.78 -5.03
N ARG A 523 -8.65 -10.22 -4.32
CA ARG A 523 -7.79 -11.33 -4.75
C ARG A 523 -8.53 -12.67 -4.80
N LYS A 524 -9.49 -12.87 -3.89
CA LYS A 524 -10.41 -14.01 -3.89
C LYS A 524 -11.51 -13.90 -4.97
N GLY A 525 -11.57 -12.79 -5.71
CA GLY A 525 -12.61 -12.56 -6.72
C GLY A 525 -13.95 -12.13 -6.12
N ILE A 526 -13.97 -11.71 -4.86
CA ILE A 526 -15.18 -11.24 -4.16
C ILE A 526 -15.45 -9.79 -4.57
N ARG A 527 -16.72 -9.48 -4.84
CA ARG A 527 -17.18 -8.14 -5.27
C ARG A 527 -18.38 -7.64 -4.47
N ALA A 528 -19.01 -8.51 -3.71
CA ALA A 528 -20.11 -8.22 -2.81
C ALA A 528 -19.90 -9.03 -1.54
N VAL A 529 -20.32 -8.46 -0.41
CA VAL A 529 -20.31 -9.10 0.89
C VAL A 529 -21.76 -9.39 1.23
N ASP A 530 -22.17 -10.66 1.21
CA ASP A 530 -23.58 -11.00 1.43
C ASP A 530 -24.01 -10.63 2.84
N ARG A 531 -23.17 -10.91 3.84
CA ARG A 531 -23.37 -10.49 5.23
C ARG A 531 -22.11 -9.83 5.78
N MET A 532 -22.23 -8.59 6.21
CA MET A 532 -21.22 -7.94 7.04
C MET A 532 -21.61 -8.19 8.49
N VAL A 533 -20.72 -8.76 9.28
CA VAL A 533 -20.97 -9.10 10.68
C VAL A 533 -20.05 -8.25 11.54
N LEU A 534 -20.61 -7.50 12.49
CA LEU A 534 -19.87 -6.74 13.49
C LEU A 534 -20.04 -7.42 14.84
N THR A 535 -18.94 -7.92 15.41
CA THR A 535 -19.00 -8.59 16.73
C THR A 535 -19.25 -7.59 17.85
N HIS A 536 -18.49 -6.49 17.88
CA HIS A 536 -18.61 -5.38 18.82
C HIS A 536 -17.90 -4.12 18.27
N PRO A 537 -18.20 -2.92 18.76
CA PRO A 537 -17.86 -1.65 18.10
C PRO A 537 -16.44 -1.13 18.40
N HIS A 538 -15.47 -1.98 18.75
CA HIS A 538 -14.11 -1.52 18.99
C HIS A 538 -13.34 -1.23 17.69
N PRO A 539 -12.40 -0.27 17.69
CA PRO A 539 -11.69 0.13 16.46
C PRO A 539 -10.96 -1.01 15.75
N ASP A 540 -10.45 -2.00 16.47
CA ASP A 540 -9.73 -3.16 15.96
C ASP A 540 -10.65 -4.25 15.36
N HIS A 541 -11.96 -4.02 15.38
CA HIS A 541 -12.99 -4.83 14.73
C HIS A 541 -13.78 -4.00 13.69
N LEU A 542 -14.20 -2.79 14.05
CA LEU A 542 -15.10 -1.96 13.24
C LEU A 542 -14.38 -1.14 12.18
N ALA A 543 -13.21 -0.56 12.47
CA ALA A 543 -12.65 0.51 11.65
C ALA A 543 -12.41 0.10 10.18
N GLY A 544 -11.94 -1.12 9.92
CA GLY A 544 -11.74 -1.60 8.57
C GLY A 544 -13.05 -1.90 7.81
N LEU A 545 -14.18 -2.10 8.51
CA LEU A 545 -15.48 -2.25 7.86
C LEU A 545 -15.93 -0.96 7.15
N LEU A 546 -15.43 0.21 7.56
CA LEU A 546 -15.73 1.48 6.91
C LEU A 546 -15.27 1.48 5.45
N ALA A 547 -14.06 1.01 5.18
CA ALA A 547 -13.55 0.90 3.82
C ALA A 547 -14.27 -0.21 3.04
N VAL A 548 -14.56 -1.35 3.68
CA VAL A 548 -15.30 -2.45 3.04
C VAL A 548 -16.71 -2.00 2.63
N ALA A 549 -17.43 -1.28 3.49
CA ALA A 549 -18.75 -0.73 3.20
C ALA A 549 -18.73 0.25 2.01
N GLY A 550 -17.65 1.01 1.84
CA GLY A 550 -17.48 1.91 0.69
C GLY A 550 -17.05 1.20 -0.60
N ASN A 551 -16.38 0.05 -0.49
CA ASN A 551 -15.77 -0.66 -1.63
C ASN A 551 -16.61 -1.82 -2.18
N PHE A 552 -17.52 -2.38 -1.38
CA PHE A 552 -18.30 -3.57 -1.73
C PHE A 552 -19.79 -3.33 -1.55
N CYS A 553 -20.60 -3.95 -2.40
CA CYS A 553 -22.04 -4.05 -2.13
C CYS A 553 -22.25 -4.97 -0.92
N VAL A 554 -22.83 -4.43 0.15
CA VAL A 554 -23.17 -5.18 1.37
C VAL A 554 -24.65 -5.55 1.34
N GLY A 555 -24.97 -6.83 1.51
CA GLY A 555 -26.35 -7.32 1.50
C GLY A 555 -27.11 -7.02 2.79
N GLU A 556 -26.60 -7.50 3.92
CA GLU A 556 -27.14 -7.21 5.26
C GLU A 556 -25.99 -6.92 6.23
N LEU A 557 -26.27 -6.11 7.25
CA LEU A 557 -25.43 -5.97 8.43
C LEU A 557 -26.01 -6.83 9.56
N TRP A 558 -25.21 -7.73 10.11
CA TRP A 558 -25.49 -8.48 11.32
C TRP A 558 -24.65 -7.91 12.46
N GLU A 559 -25.27 -7.67 13.59
CA GLU A 559 -24.59 -7.09 14.75
C GLU A 559 -25.17 -7.67 16.05
N GLY A 560 -24.35 -7.74 17.10
CA GLY A 560 -24.83 -8.05 18.43
C GLY A 560 -25.54 -6.85 19.03
N ARG A 561 -24.78 -5.99 19.72
CA ARG A 561 -25.28 -4.77 20.34
C ARG A 561 -24.80 -3.52 19.58
N PRO A 562 -25.72 -2.66 19.08
CA PRO A 562 -25.35 -1.45 18.37
C PRO A 562 -24.73 -0.40 19.32
N ALA A 563 -23.93 0.51 18.76
CA ALA A 563 -23.23 1.56 19.50
C ALA A 563 -23.60 2.97 19.01
N PRO A 564 -24.86 3.40 19.14
CA PRO A 564 -25.27 4.74 18.71
C PRO A 564 -24.47 5.81 19.45
N GLY A 565 -24.04 6.84 18.72
CA GLY A 565 -23.19 7.91 19.27
C GLY A 565 -21.68 7.62 19.23
N ASP A 566 -21.24 6.39 18.94
CA ASP A 566 -19.84 6.13 18.61
C ASP A 566 -19.51 6.69 17.21
N PRO A 567 -18.47 7.53 17.05
CA PRO A 567 -18.17 8.16 15.77
C PRO A 567 -17.88 7.18 14.63
N LEU A 568 -17.24 6.04 14.91
CA LEU A 568 -16.92 5.03 13.90
C LEU A 568 -18.19 4.27 13.50
N TYR A 569 -19.03 3.92 14.47
CA TYR A 569 -20.31 3.26 14.21
C TYR A 569 -21.27 4.13 13.37
N GLU A 570 -21.35 5.43 13.67
CA GLU A 570 -22.14 6.38 12.87
C GLU A 570 -21.59 6.51 11.44
N GLU A 571 -20.26 6.55 11.29
CA GLU A 571 -19.62 6.60 9.98
C GLU A 571 -19.89 5.31 9.17
N LEU A 572 -19.86 4.14 9.81
CA LEU A 572 -20.27 2.88 9.17
C LEU A 572 -21.71 3.00 8.67
N GLY A 573 -22.59 3.54 9.50
CA GLY A 573 -23.99 3.77 9.16
C GLY A 573 -24.20 4.71 7.96
N ARG A 574 -23.34 5.72 7.76
CA ARG A 574 -23.38 6.63 6.61
C ARG A 574 -22.92 5.99 5.31
N ARG A 575 -21.93 5.10 5.38
CA ARG A 575 -21.37 4.41 4.20
C ARG A 575 -22.25 3.27 3.71
N LEU A 576 -23.03 2.68 4.60
CA LEU A 576 -24.00 1.64 4.26
C LEU A 576 -25.26 2.24 3.61
N PRO A 577 -25.94 1.51 2.70
CA PRO A 577 -27.19 2.00 2.11
C PRO A 577 -28.25 2.29 3.16
N ARG A 578 -28.95 3.43 3.06
CA ARG A 578 -29.98 3.86 4.03
C ARG A 578 -31.10 2.83 4.27
N LYS A 579 -31.44 2.04 3.25
CA LYS A 579 -32.50 1.00 3.30
C LYS A 579 -31.96 -0.42 3.49
N MET A 580 -30.69 -0.57 3.87
CA MET A 580 -30.09 -1.89 4.09
C MET A 580 -30.68 -2.56 5.34
N ILE A 581 -30.89 -3.88 5.26
CA ILE A 581 -31.36 -4.68 6.40
C ILE A 581 -30.24 -4.74 7.44
N ARG A 582 -30.58 -4.35 8.67
CA ARG A 582 -29.74 -4.50 9.86
C ARG A 582 -30.39 -5.50 10.80
N ARG A 583 -29.75 -6.64 11.00
CA ARG A 583 -30.26 -7.72 11.85
C ARG A 583 -29.47 -7.72 13.16
N ARG A 584 -30.17 -7.46 14.25
CA ARG A 584 -29.62 -7.65 15.60
C ARG A 584 -29.76 -9.11 15.95
N LEU A 585 -28.64 -9.75 16.23
CA LEU A 585 -28.57 -11.17 16.54
C LEU A 585 -28.41 -11.36 18.04
N ALA A 586 -29.09 -12.36 18.57
CA ALA A 586 -29.03 -12.73 19.97
C ALA A 586 -28.99 -14.25 20.16
N ALA A 587 -28.59 -14.67 21.35
CA ALA A 587 -28.49 -16.06 21.75
C ALA A 587 -29.82 -16.78 21.51
N GLY A 588 -29.76 -17.91 20.81
CA GLY A 588 -30.92 -18.68 20.37
C GLY A 588 -31.34 -18.45 18.92
N ASP A 589 -30.85 -17.38 18.27
CA ASP A 589 -31.05 -17.21 16.82
C ASP A 589 -30.32 -18.32 16.04
N CYS A 590 -31.00 -18.90 15.06
CA CYS A 590 -30.44 -19.91 14.17
C CYS A 590 -30.72 -19.54 12.70
N ILE A 591 -29.68 -19.53 11.88
CA ILE A 591 -29.75 -19.13 10.47
C ILE A 591 -29.15 -20.21 9.60
N ALA A 592 -29.96 -20.85 8.75
CA ALA A 592 -29.49 -21.80 7.74
C ALA A 592 -29.22 -21.08 6.41
N MET A 593 -27.99 -21.18 5.88
CA MET A 593 -27.60 -20.58 4.60
C MET A 593 -26.59 -21.47 3.86
N ASP A 594 -26.90 -21.79 2.60
CA ASP A 594 -26.06 -22.60 1.70
C ASP A 594 -25.57 -23.93 2.33
N GLY A 595 -26.44 -24.59 3.11
CA GLY A 595 -26.12 -25.85 3.80
C GLY A 595 -25.33 -25.70 5.10
N VAL A 596 -24.99 -24.46 5.51
CA VAL A 596 -24.35 -24.15 6.78
C VAL A 596 -25.38 -23.60 7.76
N THR A 597 -25.41 -24.15 8.97
CA THR A 597 -26.20 -23.61 10.08
C THR A 597 -25.33 -22.66 10.89
N ILE A 598 -25.83 -21.45 11.15
CA ILE A 598 -25.16 -20.42 11.94
C ILE A 598 -25.99 -20.22 13.21
N ASP A 599 -25.51 -20.75 14.33
CA ASP A 599 -26.12 -20.58 15.64
C ASP A 599 -25.49 -19.36 16.33
N VAL A 600 -26.32 -18.50 16.90
CA VAL A 600 -25.88 -17.37 17.71
C VAL A 600 -25.94 -17.78 19.18
N LEU A 601 -24.80 -17.70 19.87
CA LEU A 601 -24.68 -18.13 21.29
C LEU A 601 -24.67 -16.96 22.27
N HIS A 602 -24.36 -15.77 21.77
CA HIS A 602 -24.22 -14.52 22.53
C HIS A 602 -24.28 -13.34 21.53
N PRO A 603 -24.80 -12.14 21.88
CA PRO A 603 -25.29 -11.69 23.19
C PRO A 603 -26.63 -12.28 23.60
N PRO A 604 -26.99 -12.30 24.91
CA PRO A 604 -28.34 -12.65 25.31
C PRO A 604 -29.36 -11.70 24.64
N PRO A 605 -30.63 -12.16 24.47
CA PRO A 605 -31.69 -11.31 23.96
C PRO A 605 -31.77 -9.97 24.69
N ALA A 606 -32.03 -8.89 23.95
CA ALA A 606 -31.97 -7.54 24.49
C ALA A 606 -32.85 -7.36 25.74
N GLY A 607 -32.22 -7.00 26.86
CA GLY A 607 -32.88 -6.51 28.07
C GLY A 607 -33.03 -4.98 28.10
N LYS A 608 -33.13 -4.37 29.28
CA LYS A 608 -33.08 -2.90 29.41
C LYS A 608 -31.76 -2.35 28.86
N PRO A 609 -31.74 -1.15 28.26
CA PRO A 609 -30.51 -0.52 27.80
C PRO A 609 -29.50 -0.41 28.95
N LEU A 610 -28.34 -1.05 28.82
CA LEU A 610 -27.25 -0.87 29.77
C LEU A 610 -26.61 0.51 29.54
N PRO A 611 -26.30 1.27 30.60
CA PRO A 611 -25.73 2.61 30.46
C PRO A 611 -24.30 2.62 29.92
N ALA A 612 -23.59 1.49 29.99
CA ALA A 612 -22.24 1.36 29.46
C ALA A 612 -22.25 1.15 27.93
N PRO A 613 -21.27 1.73 27.20
CA PRO A 613 -21.07 1.44 25.78
C PRO A 613 -20.79 -0.06 25.58
N PRO A 614 -21.19 -0.65 24.44
CA PRO A 614 -20.92 -2.05 24.17
C PRO A 614 -19.42 -2.33 24.16
N GLY A 615 -18.99 -3.37 24.85
CA GLY A 615 -17.60 -3.78 24.96
C GLY A 615 -17.37 -5.24 24.59
N ASN A 616 -16.24 -5.77 25.01
CA ASN A 616 -15.79 -7.14 24.70
C ASN A 616 -16.79 -8.22 25.11
N GLU A 617 -17.40 -8.07 26.30
CA GLU A 617 -18.38 -9.03 26.80
C GLU A 617 -19.72 -8.94 26.06
N ASP A 618 -19.97 -7.93 25.21
CA ASP A 618 -21.13 -7.83 24.32
C ASP A 618 -20.88 -8.50 22.95
N SER A 619 -19.71 -9.13 22.73
CA SER A 619 -19.31 -9.72 21.46
C SER A 619 -20.34 -10.72 20.92
N LEU A 620 -20.67 -10.60 19.64
CA LEU A 620 -21.44 -11.62 18.93
C LEU A 620 -20.62 -12.92 18.81
N VAL A 621 -21.15 -14.03 19.34
CA VAL A 621 -20.52 -15.35 19.26
C VAL A 621 -21.31 -16.24 18.32
N LEU A 622 -20.62 -16.74 17.29
CA LEU A 622 -21.23 -17.52 16.21
C LEU A 622 -20.65 -18.93 16.13
N ARG A 623 -21.52 -19.92 16.04
CA ARG A 623 -21.16 -21.31 15.73
C ARG A 623 -21.62 -21.68 14.33
N LEU A 624 -20.67 -22.00 13.46
CA LEU A 624 -20.91 -22.43 12.09
C LEU A 624 -20.88 -23.96 12.04
N THR A 625 -21.93 -24.60 11.55
CA THR A 625 -22.00 -26.06 11.38
C THR A 625 -22.21 -26.42 9.91
N TYR A 626 -21.30 -27.20 9.34
CA TYR A 626 -21.42 -27.76 7.98
C TYR A 626 -21.19 -29.27 8.03
N GLY A 627 -22.24 -30.05 7.75
CA GLY A 627 -22.20 -31.50 7.91
C GLY A 627 -21.86 -31.91 9.35
N ARG A 628 -20.73 -32.58 9.55
CA ARG A 628 -20.20 -33.02 10.85
C ARG A 628 -19.15 -32.10 11.44
N VAL A 629 -18.84 -31.00 10.77
CA VAL A 629 -17.78 -30.06 11.18
C VAL A 629 -18.41 -28.78 11.71
N SER A 630 -17.91 -28.30 12.83
CA SER A 630 -18.34 -27.08 13.50
C SER A 630 -17.15 -26.18 13.86
N ILE A 631 -17.36 -24.88 13.72
CA ILE A 631 -16.36 -23.83 13.92
C ILE A 631 -16.98 -22.75 14.82
N LEU A 632 -16.32 -22.41 15.92
CA LEU A 632 -16.79 -21.40 16.87
C LEU A 632 -15.98 -20.11 16.74
N LEU A 633 -16.66 -19.00 16.50
CA LEU A 633 -16.10 -17.65 16.42
C LEU A 633 -16.48 -16.88 17.70
N ALA A 634 -15.54 -16.81 18.66
CA ALA A 634 -15.82 -16.27 19.99
C ALA A 634 -15.74 -14.74 20.12
N GLY A 635 -15.48 -14.01 19.02
CA GLY A 635 -15.23 -12.56 19.07
C GLY A 635 -14.23 -12.21 20.17
N ASP A 636 -14.50 -11.13 20.91
CA ASP A 636 -13.67 -10.70 22.03
C ASP A 636 -14.25 -11.05 23.40
N SER A 637 -15.09 -12.09 23.46
CA SER A 637 -15.64 -12.59 24.72
C SER A 637 -14.56 -12.94 25.73
N GLY A 638 -14.77 -12.49 26.97
CA GLY A 638 -13.92 -12.82 28.12
C GLY A 638 -14.50 -13.97 28.92
N ALA A 639 -13.86 -14.27 30.05
CA ALA A 639 -14.22 -15.40 30.91
C ALA A 639 -15.68 -15.31 31.42
N ALA A 640 -16.28 -14.13 31.52
CA ALA A 640 -17.67 -13.99 31.96
C ALA A 640 -18.63 -14.54 30.90
N THR A 641 -18.55 -14.06 29.67
CA THR A 641 -19.37 -14.56 28.56
C THR A 641 -19.05 -16.01 28.22
N GLU A 642 -17.79 -16.42 28.27
CA GLU A 642 -17.40 -17.82 28.03
C GLU A 642 -18.02 -18.79 29.04
N ARG A 643 -18.08 -18.43 30.34
CA ARG A 643 -18.76 -19.25 31.36
C ARG A 643 -20.27 -19.29 31.14
N LEU A 644 -20.87 -18.15 30.76
CA LEU A 644 -22.29 -18.07 30.46
C LEU A 644 -22.64 -19.00 29.29
N ILE A 645 -21.86 -18.97 28.21
CA ILE A 645 -22.04 -19.86 27.06
C ILE A 645 -21.83 -21.32 27.48
N ALA A 646 -20.76 -21.63 28.23
CA ALA A 646 -20.47 -22.99 28.70
C ALA A 646 -21.56 -23.59 29.60
N GLY A 647 -22.35 -22.75 30.28
CA GLY A 647 -23.49 -23.16 31.10
C GLY A 647 -24.82 -23.29 30.34
N GLN A 648 -24.88 -22.94 29.05
CA GLN A 648 -26.07 -23.12 28.23
C GLN A 648 -26.20 -24.59 27.79
N ASP A 649 -27.44 -25.08 27.68
CA ASP A 649 -27.75 -26.41 27.13
C ASP A 649 -27.72 -26.39 25.60
N VAL A 650 -26.56 -26.07 25.03
CA VAL A 650 -26.32 -26.00 23.58
C VAL A 650 -25.08 -26.81 23.19
N PRO A 651 -25.05 -27.41 21.99
CA PRO A 651 -23.89 -28.19 21.56
C PRO A 651 -22.69 -27.28 21.28
N LEU A 652 -21.75 -27.20 22.22
CA LEU A 652 -20.55 -26.35 22.11
C LEU A 652 -19.34 -27.03 21.46
N ARG A 653 -19.36 -28.35 21.35
CA ARG A 653 -18.26 -29.10 20.76
C ARG A 653 -18.02 -28.61 19.33
N CYS A 654 -16.79 -28.15 19.05
CA CYS A 654 -16.37 -27.66 17.75
C CYS A 654 -14.98 -28.16 17.38
N GLU A 655 -14.73 -28.43 16.10
CA GLU A 655 -13.41 -28.84 15.61
C GLU A 655 -12.40 -27.69 15.64
N VAL A 656 -12.88 -26.45 15.45
CA VAL A 656 -12.06 -25.24 15.40
C VAL A 656 -12.67 -24.15 16.29
N LEU A 657 -11.84 -23.50 17.08
CA LEU A 657 -12.19 -22.34 17.90
C LEU A 657 -11.34 -21.14 17.49
N LYS A 658 -11.96 -19.98 17.23
CA LYS A 658 -11.25 -18.70 17.32
C LYS A 658 -11.23 -18.27 18.78
N ALA A 659 -10.04 -18.08 19.35
CA ALA A 659 -9.85 -17.73 20.75
C ALA A 659 -10.50 -16.39 21.11
N GLY A 660 -11.15 -16.26 22.26
CA GLY A 660 -11.70 -14.98 22.71
C GLY A 660 -10.60 -13.93 22.89
N HIS A 661 -10.88 -12.67 22.54
CA HIS A 661 -10.10 -11.48 22.88
C HIS A 661 -8.61 -11.61 22.54
N HIS A 662 -8.31 -12.01 21.32
CA HIS A 662 -6.96 -12.23 20.81
C HIS A 662 -6.08 -13.19 21.66
N GLY A 663 -6.69 -14.01 22.53
CA GLY A 663 -5.98 -14.86 23.49
C GLY A 663 -5.45 -14.12 24.73
N SER A 664 -6.16 -13.07 25.17
CA SER A 664 -5.91 -12.40 26.45
C SER A 664 -5.90 -13.36 27.65
N ALA A 665 -5.20 -13.02 28.74
CA ALA A 665 -5.18 -13.88 29.93
C ALA A 665 -6.60 -14.14 30.50
N GLY A 666 -7.51 -13.17 30.34
CA GLY A 666 -8.89 -13.23 30.81
C GLY A 666 -9.88 -13.91 29.87
N SER A 667 -9.44 -14.50 28.76
CA SER A 667 -10.28 -15.23 27.81
C SER A 667 -9.77 -16.66 27.58
N THR A 668 -10.51 -17.43 26.78
CA THR A 668 -10.29 -18.84 26.46
C THR A 668 -10.07 -19.67 27.73
N GLY A 669 -11.02 -19.57 28.66
CA GLY A 669 -11.00 -20.20 29.98
C GLY A 669 -11.02 -21.75 29.93
N PRO A 670 -10.53 -22.44 30.97
CA PRO A 670 -10.56 -23.90 31.01
C PRO A 670 -11.96 -24.52 30.86
N PRO A 671 -13.02 -24.06 31.57
CA PRO A 671 -14.36 -24.65 31.41
C PRO A 671 -14.89 -24.53 29.98
N PHE A 672 -14.60 -23.40 29.32
CA PHE A 672 -14.99 -23.17 27.95
C PHE A 672 -14.22 -24.07 26.97
N LEU A 673 -12.91 -24.23 27.14
CA LEU A 673 -12.12 -25.18 26.33
C LEU A 673 -12.55 -26.64 26.55
N GLU A 674 -12.93 -27.01 27.77
CA GLU A 674 -13.42 -28.36 28.10
C GLU A 674 -14.78 -28.67 27.46
N ALA A 675 -15.64 -27.65 27.33
CA ALA A 675 -16.92 -27.75 26.64
C ALA A 675 -16.75 -27.78 25.11
N VAL A 676 -15.88 -26.93 24.56
CA VAL A 676 -15.67 -26.80 23.11
C VAL A 676 -14.83 -27.95 22.53
N ARG A 677 -13.84 -28.45 23.29
CA ARG A 677 -12.87 -29.50 22.88
C ARG A 677 -12.30 -29.31 21.46
N PRO A 678 -11.71 -28.14 21.15
CA PRO A 678 -11.23 -27.84 19.81
C PRO A 678 -9.99 -28.67 19.44
N ARG A 679 -9.91 -29.06 18.17
CA ARG A 679 -8.67 -29.61 17.59
C ARG A 679 -7.69 -28.50 17.22
N PHE A 680 -8.21 -27.36 16.76
CA PHE A 680 -7.41 -26.18 16.43
C PHE A 680 -7.96 -24.94 17.12
N VAL A 681 -7.06 -24.13 17.66
CA VAL A 681 -7.36 -22.78 18.18
C VAL A 681 -6.68 -21.75 17.30
N LEU A 682 -7.47 -20.87 16.69
CA LEU A 682 -7.00 -19.77 15.86
C LEU A 682 -6.89 -18.50 16.71
N VAL A 683 -5.80 -17.76 16.56
CA VAL A 683 -5.55 -16.52 17.31
C VAL A 683 -5.17 -15.41 16.33
N SER A 684 -5.99 -14.36 16.29
CA SER A 684 -5.70 -13.14 15.51
C SER A 684 -4.85 -12.20 16.35
N VAL A 685 -3.58 -12.02 15.98
CA VAL A 685 -2.64 -11.13 16.66
C VAL A 685 -1.62 -10.55 15.68
N GLY A 686 -1.16 -9.34 15.98
CA GLY A 686 -0.11 -8.68 15.22
C GLY A 686 1.28 -9.08 15.68
N ASP A 687 2.21 -9.12 14.73
CA ASP A 687 3.64 -9.30 15.00
C ASP A 687 4.18 -8.15 15.88
N GLY A 688 4.78 -8.52 17.02
CA GLY A 688 5.31 -7.55 17.99
C GLY A 688 4.25 -6.69 18.68
N ASN A 689 3.00 -7.18 18.78
CA ASN A 689 1.91 -6.47 19.45
C ASN A 689 2.28 -6.06 20.89
N SER A 690 1.79 -4.89 21.31
CA SER A 690 2.12 -4.28 22.61
C SER A 690 1.39 -4.91 23.79
N TYR A 691 0.31 -5.66 23.54
CA TYR A 691 -0.52 -6.28 24.56
C TYR A 691 0.10 -7.56 25.13
N GLY A 692 1.07 -8.15 24.43
CA GLY A 692 1.65 -9.44 24.81
C GLY A 692 0.72 -10.62 24.52
N PHE A 693 -0.16 -10.47 23.55
CA PHE A 693 -1.11 -11.51 23.15
C PHE A 693 -0.54 -12.42 22.04
N PRO A 694 -0.97 -13.70 21.96
CA PRO A 694 -1.71 -14.42 23.01
C PRO A 694 -0.86 -14.57 24.27
N SER A 695 -1.53 -14.52 25.42
CA SER A 695 -0.87 -14.70 26.71
C SER A 695 -0.26 -16.10 26.84
N PRO A 696 0.91 -16.26 27.49
CA PRO A 696 1.50 -17.57 27.75
C PRO A 696 0.54 -18.54 28.45
N GLU A 697 -0.34 -18.03 29.33
CA GLU A 697 -1.35 -18.80 30.05
C GLU A 697 -2.42 -19.37 29.13
N VAL A 698 -2.90 -18.62 28.13
CA VAL A 698 -3.83 -19.15 27.11
C VAL A 698 -3.15 -20.22 26.27
N LEU A 699 -1.90 -19.98 25.84
CA LEU A 699 -1.14 -20.98 25.07
C LEU A 699 -0.91 -22.28 25.85
N ALA A 700 -0.69 -22.19 27.16
CA ALA A 700 -0.57 -23.36 28.03
C ALA A 700 -1.92 -24.10 28.15
N ARG A 701 -3.03 -23.38 28.34
CA ARG A 701 -4.39 -23.95 28.41
C ARG A 701 -4.78 -24.68 27.11
N CYS A 702 -4.56 -24.07 25.95
CA CYS A 702 -4.84 -24.70 24.66
C CYS A 702 -4.01 -25.98 24.46
N ARG A 703 -2.72 -25.97 24.83
CA ARG A 703 -1.87 -27.16 24.78
C ARG A 703 -2.35 -28.27 25.72
N LYS A 704 -2.76 -27.91 26.96
CA LYS A 704 -3.33 -28.86 27.91
C LYS A 704 -4.62 -29.50 27.41
N ALA A 705 -5.44 -28.75 26.67
CA ALA A 705 -6.64 -29.24 26.01
C ALA A 705 -6.36 -30.09 24.74
N GLY A 706 -5.10 -30.26 24.34
CA GLY A 706 -4.70 -31.02 23.16
C GLY A 706 -4.91 -30.29 21.83
N ALA A 707 -5.17 -28.98 21.86
CA ALA A 707 -5.45 -28.20 20.66
C ALA A 707 -4.17 -27.65 20.01
N GLY A 708 -4.07 -27.75 18.68
CA GLY A 708 -3.04 -27.06 17.91
C GLY A 708 -3.35 -25.57 17.81
N VAL A 709 -2.41 -24.70 18.18
CA VAL A 709 -2.59 -23.24 18.12
C VAL A 709 -1.97 -22.69 16.85
N LEU A 710 -2.75 -21.91 16.09
CA LEU A 710 -2.31 -21.21 14.88
C LEU A 710 -2.50 -19.71 15.07
N ARG A 711 -1.48 -18.91 14.73
CA ARG A 711 -1.43 -17.48 15.05
C ARG A 711 -1.06 -16.66 13.83
N THR A 712 -1.76 -15.55 13.58
CA THR A 712 -1.51 -14.72 12.40
C THR A 712 -0.12 -14.08 12.37
N ASP A 713 0.50 -13.80 13.51
CA ASP A 713 1.84 -13.22 13.58
C ASP A 713 2.96 -14.20 13.17
N LEU A 714 2.74 -15.49 13.35
CA LEU A 714 3.68 -16.56 13.00
C LEU A 714 3.33 -17.20 11.64
N ASP A 715 2.06 -17.57 11.47
CA ASP A 715 1.54 -18.37 10.37
C ASP A 715 0.95 -17.52 9.22
N GLY A 716 0.82 -16.20 9.44
CA GLY A 716 0.09 -15.29 8.56
C GLY A 716 -1.39 -15.66 8.50
N ALA A 717 -2.04 -15.43 7.36
CA ALA A 717 -3.44 -15.80 7.17
C ALA A 717 -3.63 -17.30 7.33
N VAL A 718 -4.63 -17.70 8.12
CA VAL A 718 -4.96 -19.09 8.40
C VAL A 718 -6.31 -19.42 7.78
N GLU A 719 -6.33 -20.33 6.81
CA GLU A 719 -7.57 -20.79 6.16
C GLU A 719 -7.91 -22.21 6.61
N VAL A 720 -9.10 -22.36 7.19
CA VAL A 720 -9.76 -23.63 7.48
C VAL A 720 -10.75 -23.94 6.37
N ARG A 721 -10.60 -25.08 5.70
CA ARG A 721 -11.47 -25.55 4.62
C ARG A 721 -12.09 -26.89 4.99
N THR A 722 -13.38 -27.05 4.74
CA THR A 722 -14.11 -28.31 5.01
C THR A 722 -15.17 -28.62 3.96
N ASP A 723 -15.28 -29.89 3.61
CA ASP A 723 -16.35 -30.49 2.79
C ASP A 723 -17.54 -30.98 3.64
N GLY A 724 -17.54 -30.64 4.93
CA GLY A 724 -18.52 -31.08 5.91
C GLY A 724 -18.20 -32.43 6.56
N ARG A 725 -17.07 -33.06 6.20
CA ARG A 725 -16.58 -34.31 6.83
C ARG A 725 -15.14 -34.20 7.29
N ARG A 726 -14.28 -33.52 6.53
CA ARG A 726 -12.85 -33.39 6.78
C ARG A 726 -12.43 -31.94 6.88
N VAL A 727 -11.68 -31.62 7.92
CA VAL A 727 -11.04 -30.31 8.09
C VAL A 727 -9.63 -30.33 7.52
N ARG A 728 -9.32 -29.35 6.67
CA ARG A 728 -7.96 -29.04 6.21
C ARG A 728 -7.60 -27.62 6.60
N VAL A 729 -6.39 -27.42 7.09
CA VAL A 729 -5.88 -26.10 7.45
C VAL A 729 -4.67 -25.78 6.60
N ARG A 730 -4.57 -24.54 6.13
CA ARG A 730 -3.38 -24.01 5.46
C ARG A 730 -3.04 -22.61 5.97
N THR A 731 -1.75 -22.32 5.97
CA THR A 731 -1.16 -21.04 6.39
C THR A 731 -0.53 -20.37 5.18
N SER A 732 -0.28 -19.07 5.27
CA SER A 732 0.30 -18.30 4.16
C SER A 732 1.83 -18.26 4.15
N VAL A 733 2.46 -18.71 5.24
CA VAL A 733 3.91 -18.74 5.49
C VAL A 733 4.50 -20.10 5.16
#